data_AF-A0AB40BMF0-F1
#
_entry.id   AF-A0AB40BMF0-F1
#
_cell.length_a   1.000
_cell.length_b   1.000
_cell.length_c   1.000
_cell.angle_alpha   90.00
_cell.angle_beta   90.00
_cell.angle_gamma   90.00
#
_symmetry.space_group_name_H-M   'P 1'
#
loop_
_entity.id
_entity.type
_entity.pdbx_description
1 polymer ?
#
loop_
_entity_poly.entity_id
_entity_poly.type
_entity_poly.pdbx_seq_one_letter_code
_entity_poly.pdbx_strand_id
1 'polypeptide(L)'
;MEGDGILCLAVDILPTEFSKEASRHFGDILSQFIGTLASSKNIADLPSHLQRACIAHGGALTPLFEYIPRMRNSSSIDSSPNPDSAFQKKYNTLVSLSGHLFDQFLINDALDIIEANGGSFRLVKCEVGQSANVTSYSEVEVGADDLAILNRIIDSLSSVAHSRGKVGHRRKEELSLNVGEISDMAEDNGHSNQRPAILILGAGRVCRPAAEFLASAGSRSSHVLKKWQVSKFEEIEEFKVIVGSLYLKDAEETIEGIPNATAIQLDAMDNASLAKYIPEVQVVLSLLPPSFHTTVANACIEHKKHLVTASYVDDSMLKLDSKAKDAGVTILGEMGLDPGIDHMMAMKMIDQAHVRRGKIKAFNSYCCGLPSPAAANNPLAYKFSWNPAGAIRSGRNSATYKHSGEIIQVDGDGLYDSAVRYRLPDLPAFALEYLPNRNSLVYGDLYGISNEASTIFRATLRYEGFSEIMSTLAKIGLFDTEVHIMLNGDGKRPTFGAFLCELLKCPDTSNSQSQATLMGDAEMVKRIILLGHCKEASMALKTVKTIKFLGLHENKEIPGKCSSAFDVTCFLMEERLAYSSNEQDMVLLHHEIQVEYPDDDDRKPTEIHRATLLEFGRMENGRNVTSMALTVGIPAGIGALLLFQKKIHRTGVIRPLQPEVYEPALDILESYGLKVVETVEIS
;
A
#
# COMPACT_ATOMS: atom_id res chain seq x y z
N MET A 1 2.10 3.03 44.15
CA MET A 1 1.69 1.84 44.93
C MET A 1 2.51 1.88 46.22
N GLU A 2 1.88 1.80 47.39
CA GLU A 2 2.58 1.72 48.68
C GLU A 2 2.28 0.38 49.35
N GLY A 3 3.32 -0.31 49.82
CA GLY A 3 3.27 -1.61 50.49
C GLY A 3 4.61 -2.36 50.42
N ASP A 4 4.87 -3.25 51.38
CA ASP A 4 6.06 -4.12 51.38
C ASP A 4 5.81 -5.35 50.49
N GLY A 5 6.54 -5.48 49.38
CA GLY A 5 6.42 -6.58 48.42
C GLY A 5 7.24 -6.38 47.13
N ILE A 6 7.24 -7.38 46.25
CA ILE A 6 7.89 -7.30 44.92
C ILE A 6 6.90 -6.67 43.93
N LEU A 7 7.25 -5.51 43.39
CA LEU A 7 6.50 -4.88 42.30
C LEU A 7 7.04 -5.39 40.96
N CYS A 8 6.26 -6.21 40.26
CA CYS A 8 6.59 -6.65 38.90
C CYS A 8 5.80 -5.80 37.90
N LEU A 9 6.49 -4.96 37.13
CA LEU A 9 5.91 -4.16 36.06
C LEU A 9 6.11 -4.90 34.73
N ALA A 10 5.04 -5.42 34.15
CA ALA A 10 5.02 -5.91 32.78
C ALA A 10 4.66 -4.74 31.84
N VAL A 11 5.41 -4.59 30.76
CA VAL A 11 5.05 -3.69 29.65
C VAL A 11 4.36 -4.57 28.61
N ASP A 12 3.04 -4.47 28.53
CA ASP A 12 2.21 -5.38 27.71
C ASP A 12 2.25 -5.09 26.20
N ILE A 13 2.99 -4.07 25.76
CA ILE A 13 3.10 -3.69 24.34
C ILE A 13 4.57 -3.59 23.96
N LEU A 14 5.14 -4.72 23.53
CA LEU A 14 6.36 -4.72 22.72
C LEU A 14 5.94 -4.75 21.23
N PRO A 15 6.52 -3.90 20.36
CA PRO A 15 6.10 -3.76 18.96
C PRO A 15 6.42 -4.97 18.05
N THR A 16 6.90 -6.08 18.63
CA THR A 16 7.18 -7.33 17.92
C THR A 16 6.77 -8.50 18.80
N GLU A 17 5.71 -9.21 18.41
CA GLU A 17 5.36 -10.50 18.99
C GLU A 17 6.50 -11.49 18.69
N PHE A 18 7.31 -11.82 19.70
CA PHE A 18 8.23 -12.94 19.58
C PHE A 18 7.44 -14.24 19.37
N SER A 19 8.01 -15.21 18.65
CA SER A 19 7.37 -16.52 18.53
C SER A 19 7.10 -17.10 19.92
N LYS A 20 5.98 -17.81 20.07
CA LYS A 20 5.57 -18.42 21.34
C LYS A 20 6.70 -19.29 21.93
N GLU A 21 7.49 -19.92 21.07
CA GLU A 21 8.67 -20.71 21.42
C GLU A 21 9.77 -19.84 22.02
N ALA A 22 10.06 -18.67 21.45
CA ALA A 22 11.07 -17.74 21.98
C ALA A 22 10.63 -17.14 23.32
N SER A 23 9.37 -16.75 23.46
CA SER A 23 8.83 -16.25 24.74
C SER A 23 8.84 -17.32 25.83
N ARG A 24 8.48 -18.57 25.50
CA ARG A 24 8.59 -19.70 26.43
C ARG A 24 10.04 -19.98 26.80
N HIS A 25 10.94 -20.02 25.81
CA HIS A 25 12.35 -20.26 26.05
C HIS A 25 12.98 -19.21 26.97
N PHE A 26 12.69 -17.93 26.72
CA PHE A 26 13.12 -16.84 27.59
C PHE A 26 12.52 -16.95 28.99
N GLY A 27 11.21 -17.23 29.09
CA GLY A 27 10.53 -17.43 30.36
C GLY A 27 11.09 -18.60 31.18
N ASP A 28 11.39 -19.72 30.53
CA ASP A 28 11.98 -20.91 31.17
C ASP A 28 13.38 -20.61 31.73
N ILE A 29 14.20 -19.87 30.98
CA ILE A 29 15.52 -19.41 31.46
C ILE A 29 15.35 -18.43 32.63
N LEU A 30 14.48 -17.42 32.48
CA LEU A 30 14.27 -16.39 33.49
C LEU A 30 13.74 -16.99 34.80
N SER A 31 12.87 -18.00 34.73
CA SER A 31 12.26 -18.66 35.90
C SER A 31 13.30 -19.19 36.89
N GLN A 32 14.46 -19.63 36.41
CA GLN A 32 15.56 -20.15 37.23
C GLN A 32 16.18 -19.07 38.12
N PHE A 33 16.04 -17.81 37.73
CA PHE A 33 16.62 -16.66 38.43
C PHE A 33 15.62 -15.96 39.36
N ILE A 34 14.31 -16.21 39.20
CA ILE A 34 13.24 -15.53 39.97
C ILE A 34 13.39 -15.76 41.47
N GLY A 35 13.71 -16.99 41.90
CA GLY A 35 13.90 -17.31 43.32
C GLY A 35 15.00 -16.47 43.96
N THR A 36 16.16 -16.39 43.30
CA THR A 36 17.29 -15.57 43.77
C THR A 36 16.99 -14.09 43.72
N LEU A 37 16.35 -13.60 42.64
CA LEU A 37 15.93 -12.21 42.50
C LEU A 37 14.98 -11.78 43.64
N ALA A 38 14.06 -12.67 44.04
CA ALA A 38 13.09 -12.42 45.09
C ALA A 38 13.69 -12.47 46.51
N SER A 39 14.75 -13.25 46.73
CA SER A 39 15.36 -13.46 48.05
C SER A 39 16.56 -12.56 48.36
N SER A 40 17.26 -12.07 47.34
CA SER A 40 18.52 -11.34 47.52
C SER A 40 18.29 -9.89 47.97
N LYS A 41 18.91 -9.51 49.09
CA LYS A 41 18.87 -8.13 49.63
C LYS A 41 20.05 -7.28 49.19
N ASN A 42 21.19 -7.89 48.88
CA ASN A 42 22.37 -7.21 48.35
C ASN A 42 22.62 -7.61 46.90
N ILE A 43 23.08 -6.64 46.10
CA ILE A 43 23.43 -6.85 44.69
C ILE A 43 24.57 -7.86 44.50
N ALA A 44 25.47 -8.00 45.47
CA ALA A 44 26.58 -8.95 45.43
C ALA A 44 26.13 -10.42 45.55
N ASP A 45 24.93 -10.65 46.09
CA ASP A 45 24.34 -11.99 46.24
C ASP A 45 23.60 -12.43 44.97
N LEU A 46 23.50 -11.55 43.96
CA LEU A 46 22.87 -11.87 42.69
C LEU A 46 23.87 -12.63 41.78
N PRO A 47 23.38 -13.60 40.98
CA PRO A 47 24.18 -14.19 39.92
C PRO A 47 24.75 -13.11 39.00
N SER A 48 25.97 -13.30 38.51
CA SER A 48 26.70 -12.27 37.74
C SER A 48 25.90 -11.70 36.55
N HIS A 49 25.05 -12.52 35.91
CA HIS A 49 24.14 -12.10 34.86
C HIS A 49 23.11 -11.05 35.33
N LEU A 50 22.49 -11.28 36.49
CA LEU A 50 21.54 -10.34 37.08
C LEU A 50 22.24 -9.13 37.70
N GLN A 51 23.44 -9.33 38.25
CA GLN A 51 24.25 -8.24 38.78
C GLN A 51 24.59 -7.20 37.71
N ARG A 52 24.98 -7.67 36.50
CA ARG A 52 25.25 -6.78 35.34
C ARG A 52 23.98 -6.12 34.78
N ALA A 53 22.84 -6.79 34.89
CA ALA A 53 21.54 -6.27 34.43
C ALA A 53 20.88 -5.30 35.44
N CYS A 54 21.41 -5.18 36.66
CA CYS A 54 20.85 -4.33 37.70
C CYS A 54 21.23 -2.85 37.46
N ILE A 55 20.28 -2.05 36.98
CA ILE A 55 20.49 -0.64 36.65
C ILE A 55 20.60 0.23 37.92
N ALA A 56 19.76 -0.04 38.92
CA ALA A 56 19.73 0.69 40.18
C ALA A 56 19.54 -0.24 41.38
N HIS A 57 20.22 0.06 42.48
CA HIS A 57 20.14 -0.66 43.75
C HIS A 57 20.26 0.30 44.94
N GLY A 58 19.45 0.12 45.97
CA GLY A 58 19.51 0.95 47.18
C GLY A 58 19.25 2.45 46.95
N GLY A 59 18.51 2.80 45.89
CA GLY A 59 18.22 4.20 45.53
C GLY A 59 19.33 4.89 44.72
N ALA A 60 20.41 4.20 44.37
CA ALA A 60 21.48 4.71 43.51
C ALA A 60 21.64 3.86 42.24
N LEU A 61 22.21 4.46 41.19
CA LEU A 61 22.61 3.72 40.00
C LEU A 61 23.83 2.85 40.32
N THR A 62 23.89 1.67 39.73
CA THR A 62 25.08 0.82 39.86
C THR A 62 26.20 1.36 38.96
N PRO A 63 27.48 1.04 39.22
CA PRO A 63 28.62 1.65 38.53
C PRO A 63 28.57 1.60 37.00
N LEU A 64 28.00 0.53 36.42
CA LEU A 64 27.85 0.36 34.96
C LEU A 64 26.88 1.38 34.33
N PHE A 65 26.00 1.98 35.13
CA PHE A 65 24.93 2.87 34.66
C PHE A 65 25.04 4.30 35.19
N GLU A 66 26.14 4.65 35.87
CA GLU A 66 26.42 6.02 36.37
C GLU A 66 26.55 7.07 35.24
N TYR A 67 26.56 6.66 33.97
CA TYR A 67 26.50 7.56 32.82
C TYR A 67 25.08 8.12 32.57
N ILE A 68 24.02 7.46 33.06
CA ILE A 68 22.62 7.86 32.79
C ILE A 68 22.31 9.30 33.24
N PRO A 69 22.72 9.79 34.43
CA PRO A 69 22.47 11.17 34.84
C PRO A 69 23.24 12.17 33.98
N ARG A 70 24.43 11.81 33.49
CA ARG A 70 25.20 12.65 32.55
C ARG A 70 24.44 12.84 31.23
N MET A 71 23.84 11.78 30.69
CA MET A 71 22.98 11.86 29.49
C MET A 71 21.68 12.66 29.71
N ARG A 72 21.15 12.66 30.93
CA ARG A 72 19.93 13.42 31.27
C ARG A 72 20.20 14.90 31.54
N ASN A 73 21.39 15.24 32.02
CA ASN A 73 21.79 16.62 32.27
C ASN A 73 22.30 17.33 31.00
N SER A 74 22.77 16.60 29.99
CA SER A 74 23.05 17.17 28.67
C SER A 74 21.78 17.65 27.95
N SER A 75 20.60 17.18 28.36
CA SER A 75 19.30 17.62 27.83
C SER A 75 18.75 18.89 28.52
N SER A 76 19.33 19.32 29.65
CA SER A 76 18.80 20.44 30.46
C SER A 76 19.57 21.76 30.30
N ILE A 77 20.63 21.80 29.47
CA ILE A 77 21.35 23.05 29.15
C ILE A 77 20.84 23.69 27.86
N ASP A 78 20.12 22.97 26.99
CA ASP A 78 19.52 23.52 25.78
C ASP A 78 18.00 23.69 25.91
N SER A 79 17.60 24.82 26.48
CA SER A 79 16.27 25.40 26.25
C SER A 79 16.41 26.57 25.26
N SER A 80 16.79 26.24 24.03
CA SER A 80 16.68 27.10 22.84
C SER A 80 16.21 26.26 21.64
N PRO A 81 15.50 26.85 20.66
CA PRO A 81 14.76 26.08 19.66
C PRO A 81 15.67 25.64 18.51
N ASN A 82 16.35 24.50 18.66
CA ASN A 82 16.75 23.58 17.57
C ASN A 82 17.63 22.46 18.15
N PRO A 83 17.17 21.20 18.22
CA PRO A 83 18.02 20.08 18.65
C PRO A 83 19.13 19.73 17.64
N ASP A 84 19.07 20.26 16.41
CA ASP A 84 19.99 19.93 15.32
C ASP A 84 21.25 20.82 15.26
N SER A 85 21.34 21.93 16.01
CA SER A 85 22.52 22.80 15.94
C SER A 85 23.67 22.38 16.87
N ALA A 86 23.43 21.52 17.86
CA ALA A 86 24.46 21.13 18.84
C ALA A 86 25.45 20.08 18.30
N PHE A 87 25.14 19.42 17.19
CA PHE A 87 25.98 18.39 16.56
C PHE A 87 26.63 18.83 15.24
N GLN A 88 26.36 20.05 14.76
CA GLN A 88 27.02 20.61 13.58
C GLN A 88 28.39 21.17 13.95
N LYS A 89 29.36 20.28 14.11
CA LYS A 89 30.76 20.64 14.09
C LYS A 89 31.16 21.10 12.68
N LYS A 90 32.11 22.03 12.61
CA LYS A 90 32.49 22.69 11.34
C LYS A 90 32.99 21.71 10.27
N TYR A 91 33.66 20.64 10.68
CA TYR A 91 34.18 19.61 9.79
C TYR A 91 33.63 18.26 10.21
N ASN A 92 33.03 17.54 9.26
CA ASN A 92 32.50 16.20 9.49
C ASN A 92 33.08 15.21 8.47
N THR A 93 33.21 13.96 8.89
CA THR A 93 33.58 12.85 8.01
C THR A 93 32.89 11.57 8.45
N LEU A 94 32.66 10.65 7.53
CA LEU A 94 32.08 9.35 7.83
C LEU A 94 33.20 8.33 8.04
N VAL A 95 33.17 7.63 9.17
CA VAL A 95 34.11 6.55 9.50
C VAL A 95 33.35 5.23 9.52
N SER A 96 33.72 4.31 8.64
CA SER A 96 33.21 2.94 8.64
C SER A 96 34.12 2.06 9.51
N LEU A 97 33.51 1.41 10.49
CA LEU A 97 34.12 0.46 11.41
C LEU A 97 33.60 -0.94 11.11
N SER A 98 34.49 -1.93 11.06
CA SER A 98 34.10 -3.33 10.93
C SER A 98 35.00 -4.25 11.75
N GLY A 99 34.41 -5.30 12.33
CA GLY A 99 35.10 -6.25 13.21
C GLY A 99 34.19 -6.71 14.35
N HIS A 100 34.76 -7.25 15.43
CA HIS A 100 34.00 -7.64 16.63
C HIS A 100 33.64 -6.43 17.50
N LEU A 101 32.87 -5.51 16.92
CA LEU A 101 32.61 -4.17 17.48
C LEU A 101 32.00 -4.20 18.88
N PHE A 102 31.09 -5.14 19.13
CA PHE A 102 30.35 -5.24 20.40
C PHE A 102 30.96 -6.27 21.34
N ASP A 103 31.30 -7.47 20.85
CA ASP A 103 31.82 -8.57 21.68
C ASP A 103 33.20 -8.25 22.28
N GLN A 104 34.00 -7.42 21.59
CA GLN A 104 35.29 -6.95 22.07
C GLN A 104 35.27 -5.49 22.53
N PHE A 105 34.09 -4.86 22.63
CA PHE A 105 33.88 -3.46 23.01
C PHE A 105 34.65 -2.43 22.16
N LEU A 106 35.03 -2.81 20.93
CA LEU A 106 35.81 -1.95 20.04
C LEU A 106 35.04 -0.70 19.60
N ILE A 107 33.72 -0.77 19.55
CA ILE A 107 32.89 0.41 19.27
C ILE A 107 33.05 1.44 20.38
N ASN A 108 33.06 1.02 21.65
CA ASN A 108 33.23 1.92 22.78
C ASN A 108 34.63 2.54 22.76
N ASP A 109 35.67 1.74 22.52
CA ASP A 109 37.05 2.24 22.36
C ASP A 109 37.12 3.33 21.26
N ALA A 110 36.43 3.13 20.13
CA ALA A 110 36.42 4.10 19.03
C ALA A 110 35.66 5.39 19.39
N LEU A 111 34.51 5.27 20.05
CA LEU A 111 33.71 6.42 20.48
C LEU A 111 34.43 7.23 21.57
N ASP A 112 35.06 6.56 22.52
CA ASP A 112 35.88 7.18 23.57
C ASP A 112 37.06 7.95 22.96
N ILE A 113 37.70 7.43 21.91
CA ILE A 113 38.79 8.12 21.21
C ILE A 113 38.29 9.41 20.54
N ILE A 114 37.10 9.38 19.95
CA ILE A 114 36.49 10.55 19.32
C ILE A 114 36.25 11.64 20.37
N GLU A 115 35.58 11.28 21.47
CA GLU A 115 35.28 12.24 22.55
C GLU A 115 36.54 12.75 23.27
N ALA A 116 37.50 11.88 23.56
CA ALA A 116 38.73 12.26 24.27
C ALA A 116 39.60 13.23 23.47
N ASN A 117 39.48 13.24 22.14
CA ASN A 117 40.15 14.20 21.26
C ASN A 117 39.28 15.42 20.93
N GLY A 118 38.12 15.59 21.57
CA GLY A 118 37.25 16.75 21.42
C GLY A 118 36.33 16.70 20.20
N GLY A 119 36.15 15.53 19.59
CA GLY A 119 35.19 15.30 18.52
C GLY A 119 33.79 14.97 19.03
N SER A 120 32.79 15.18 18.20
CA SER A 120 31.44 14.63 18.37
C SER A 120 31.26 13.44 17.43
N PHE A 121 30.32 12.56 17.76
CA PHE A 121 29.96 11.48 16.86
C PHE A 121 28.45 11.27 16.78
N ARG A 122 28.01 10.69 15.65
CA ARG A 122 26.65 10.21 15.44
C ARG A 122 26.72 8.85 14.75
N LEU A 123 26.07 7.85 15.34
CA LEU A 123 25.93 6.55 14.69
C LEU A 123 24.95 6.69 13.52
N VAL A 124 25.43 6.48 12.29
CA VAL A 124 24.63 6.60 11.06
C VAL A 124 24.01 5.27 10.69
N LYS A 125 24.78 4.19 10.81
CA LYS A 125 24.35 2.82 10.50
C LYS A 125 25.04 1.84 11.44
N CYS A 126 24.36 0.77 11.83
CA CYS A 126 24.95 -0.30 12.64
C CYS A 126 24.30 -1.65 12.34
N GLU A 127 25.13 -2.61 11.95
CA GLU A 127 24.76 -4.00 11.71
C GLU A 127 25.55 -4.88 12.69
N VAL A 128 24.83 -5.53 13.61
CA VAL A 128 25.43 -6.39 14.63
C VAL A 128 25.54 -7.82 14.10
N GLY A 129 26.72 -8.41 14.24
CA GLY A 129 26.95 -9.82 13.91
C GLY A 129 26.01 -10.75 14.69
N GLN A 130 25.39 -11.71 14.00
CA GLN A 130 24.37 -12.59 14.60
C GLN A 130 24.94 -13.65 15.56
N SER A 131 26.26 -13.68 15.75
CA SER A 131 26.94 -14.52 16.73
C SER A 131 28.35 -13.99 17.03
N ALA A 132 28.96 -14.43 18.11
CA ALA A 132 30.31 -14.04 18.53
C ALA A 132 31.45 -14.36 17.54
N ASN A 133 31.14 -15.08 16.45
CA ASN A 133 32.10 -15.42 15.38
C ASN A 133 31.84 -14.62 14.09
N VAL A 134 30.87 -13.70 14.09
CA VAL A 134 30.48 -12.91 12.91
C VAL A 134 30.79 -11.44 13.19
N THR A 135 31.52 -10.81 12.28
CA THR A 135 31.89 -9.39 12.40
C THR A 135 30.66 -8.49 12.33
N SER A 136 30.67 -7.45 13.14
CA SER A 136 29.73 -6.33 13.10
C SER A 136 30.28 -5.21 12.23
N TYR A 137 29.39 -4.34 11.74
CA TYR A 137 29.70 -3.18 10.92
C TYR A 137 28.99 -1.94 11.49
N SER A 138 29.64 -0.79 11.48
CA SER A 138 29.03 0.47 11.89
C SER A 138 29.57 1.63 11.06
N GLU A 139 28.71 2.57 10.70
CA GLU A 139 29.10 3.88 10.17
C GLU A 139 28.88 4.93 11.25
N VAL A 140 29.93 5.71 11.51
CA VAL A 140 29.94 6.77 12.52
C VAL A 140 30.32 8.07 11.82
N GLU A 141 29.41 9.03 11.84
CA GLU A 141 29.74 10.41 11.47
C GLU A 141 30.55 11.02 12.61
N VAL A 142 31.74 11.52 12.32
CA VAL A 142 32.66 12.14 13.27
C VAL A 142 32.81 13.61 12.92
N GLY A 143 32.55 14.48 13.89
CA GLY A 143 32.61 15.93 13.75
C GLY A 143 33.67 16.57 14.64
N ALA A 144 34.33 17.63 14.17
CA ALA A 144 35.20 18.50 14.98
C ALA A 144 35.15 19.97 14.52
N ASP A 145 35.42 20.90 15.43
CA ASP A 145 35.41 22.36 15.12
C ASP A 145 36.63 22.81 14.31
N ASP A 146 37.69 21.99 14.29
CA ASP A 146 38.96 22.25 13.62
C ASP A 146 39.43 21.02 12.82
N LEU A 147 39.93 21.24 11.61
CA LEU A 147 40.35 20.19 10.70
C LEU A 147 41.57 19.41 11.23
N ALA A 148 42.47 20.04 11.99
CA ALA A 148 43.59 19.34 12.61
C ALA A 148 43.14 18.44 13.76
N ILE A 149 42.08 18.83 14.49
CA ILE A 149 41.43 17.95 15.48
C ILE A 149 40.77 16.77 14.79
N LEU A 150 40.02 17.00 13.71
CA LEU A 150 39.39 15.92 12.95
C LEU A 150 40.42 14.91 12.43
N ASN A 151 41.49 15.40 11.80
CA ASN A 151 42.57 14.54 11.30
C ASN A 151 43.26 13.77 12.44
N ARG A 152 43.48 14.39 13.60
CA ARG A 152 44.06 13.71 14.77
C ARG A 152 43.15 12.59 15.30
N ILE A 153 41.83 12.79 15.27
CA ILE A 153 40.85 11.75 15.65
C ILE A 153 40.97 10.57 14.67
N ILE A 154 40.98 10.85 13.37
CA ILE A 154 41.11 9.83 12.33
C ILE A 154 42.44 9.07 12.43
N ASP A 155 43.56 9.77 12.67
CA ASP A 155 44.87 9.17 12.87
C ASP A 155 44.89 8.27 14.12
N SER A 156 44.22 8.69 15.20
CA SER A 156 44.12 7.92 16.44
C SER A 156 43.30 6.64 16.24
N LEU A 157 42.15 6.74 15.56
CA LEU A 157 41.32 5.59 15.20
C LEU A 157 42.08 4.62 14.28
N SER A 158 42.81 5.16 13.31
CA SER A 158 43.67 4.38 12.40
C SER A 158 44.80 3.69 13.16
N SER A 159 45.45 4.36 14.11
CA SER A 159 46.52 3.77 14.94
C SER A 159 46.02 2.60 15.79
N VAL A 160 44.79 2.66 16.32
CA VAL A 160 44.19 1.54 17.06
C VAL A 160 43.91 0.34 16.16
N ALA A 161 43.46 0.58 14.92
CA ALA A 161 43.29 -0.48 13.93
C ALA A 161 44.63 -1.18 13.61
N HIS A 162 45.75 -0.44 13.54
CA HIS A 162 47.06 -0.97 13.14
C HIS A 162 47.94 -1.50 14.31
N SER A 163 47.81 -0.94 15.53
CA SER A 163 48.65 -1.28 16.69
C SER A 163 48.35 -2.66 17.29
N ARG A 164 47.10 -3.13 17.19
CA ARG A 164 46.73 -4.52 17.55
C ARG A 164 47.29 -5.54 16.54
N GLY A 165 47.99 -5.08 15.49
CA GLY A 165 48.75 -5.83 14.48
C GLY A 165 49.99 -6.60 14.96
N LYS A 166 50.59 -6.31 16.12
CA LYS A 166 51.88 -6.91 16.53
C LYS A 166 51.95 -7.46 17.96
N VAL A 167 51.20 -8.51 18.28
CA VAL A 167 51.52 -9.45 19.38
C VAL A 167 51.12 -10.88 18.94
N GLY A 168 51.96 -11.87 19.27
CA GLY A 168 52.10 -13.15 18.56
C GLY A 168 50.95 -14.18 18.63
N HIS A 169 50.94 -15.04 17.61
CA HIS A 169 50.28 -16.35 17.44
C HIS A 169 48.92 -16.60 18.12
N ARG A 170 47.83 -16.22 17.42
CA ARG A 170 46.62 -17.02 17.09
C ARG A 170 45.71 -16.19 16.18
N ARG A 171 44.91 -16.86 15.32
CA ARG A 171 44.12 -16.28 14.20
C ARG A 171 43.45 -14.94 14.56
N LYS A 172 43.74 -13.90 13.77
CA LYS A 172 43.23 -12.53 13.95
C LYS A 172 42.06 -12.24 13.03
N GLU A 173 40.96 -11.81 13.61
CA GLU A 173 39.90 -11.06 12.94
C GLU A 173 40.17 -9.59 13.26
N GLU A 174 40.73 -8.88 12.28
CA GLU A 174 41.22 -7.50 12.43
C GLU A 174 40.06 -6.50 12.38
N LEU A 175 40.14 -5.43 13.19
CA LEU A 175 39.29 -4.26 13.04
C LEU A 175 39.72 -3.55 11.75
N SER A 176 38.85 -3.49 10.74
CA SER A 176 39.13 -2.73 9.52
C SER A 176 38.37 -1.40 9.54
N LEU A 177 39.10 -0.32 9.28
CA LEU A 177 38.65 1.06 9.33
C LEU A 177 38.77 1.68 7.94
N ASN A 178 37.64 2.11 7.36
CA ASN A 178 37.61 2.84 6.10
C ASN A 178 37.07 4.25 6.38
N VAL A 179 37.82 5.28 5.98
CA VAL A 179 37.45 6.69 6.19
C VAL A 179 36.90 7.23 4.87
N GLY A 180 35.68 7.79 4.91
CA GLY A 180 35.03 8.45 3.78
C GLY A 180 35.55 9.86 3.52
N GLU A 181 35.20 10.45 2.37
CA GLU A 181 35.62 11.80 1.99
C GLU A 181 35.19 12.87 3.02
N ILE A 182 36.08 13.84 3.28
CA ILE A 182 35.84 14.96 4.20
C ILE A 182 34.99 16.01 3.48
N SER A 183 33.83 16.36 4.03
CA SER A 183 33.00 17.45 3.50
C SER A 183 33.25 18.75 4.27
N ASP A 184 33.80 19.76 3.60
CA ASP A 184 33.90 21.13 4.12
C ASP A 184 32.55 21.85 3.94
N MET A 185 31.89 22.19 5.04
CA MET A 185 30.79 23.17 5.05
C MET A 185 31.40 24.57 5.17
N ALA A 186 32.03 25.04 4.09
CA ALA A 186 32.22 26.48 3.90
C ALA A 186 30.87 27.07 3.47
N GLU A 187 30.45 28.16 4.11
CA GLU A 187 29.26 28.94 3.73
C GLU A 187 29.32 29.28 2.23
N ASP A 188 28.62 28.49 1.41
CA ASP A 188 28.42 28.77 0.01
C ASP A 188 27.05 29.43 -0.14
N ASN A 189 27.07 30.76 -0.26
CA ASN A 189 25.99 31.50 -0.89
C ASN A 189 25.97 31.11 -2.38
N GLY A 190 25.42 29.94 -2.69
CA GLY A 190 25.36 29.40 -4.05
C GLY A 190 24.51 28.13 -4.12
N HIS A 191 23.37 28.22 -4.81
CA HIS A 191 22.43 27.15 -5.16
C HIS A 191 22.97 25.70 -5.07
N SER A 192 22.49 24.93 -4.08
CA SER A 192 22.69 23.48 -4.08
C SER A 192 21.83 22.84 -5.18
N ASN A 193 22.49 22.26 -6.18
CA ASN A 193 21.85 21.47 -7.23
C ASN A 193 21.41 20.11 -6.65
N GLN A 194 20.39 20.09 -5.77
CA GLN A 194 19.67 18.86 -5.48
C GLN A 194 18.97 18.40 -6.76
N ARG A 195 19.19 17.14 -7.15
CA ARG A 195 18.46 16.55 -8.28
C ARG A 195 16.95 16.63 -8.00
N PRO A 196 16.12 17.02 -8.98
CA PRO A 196 14.67 16.98 -8.83
C PRO A 196 14.17 15.62 -8.34
N ALA A 197 13.03 15.60 -7.67
CA ALA A 197 12.43 14.40 -7.10
C ALA A 197 10.91 14.38 -7.22
N ILE A 198 10.36 13.16 -7.28
CA ILE A 198 8.92 12.87 -7.18
C ILE A 198 8.70 12.06 -5.90
N LEU A 199 7.75 12.49 -5.06
CA LEU A 199 7.38 11.80 -3.82
C LEU A 199 6.15 10.94 -4.05
N ILE A 200 6.25 9.63 -3.82
CA ILE A 200 5.12 8.71 -3.78
C ILE A 200 4.73 8.47 -2.32
N LEU A 201 3.48 8.73 -1.97
CA LEU A 201 2.91 8.44 -0.65
C LEU A 201 2.12 7.13 -0.70
N GLY A 202 2.53 6.16 0.12
CA GLY A 202 1.92 4.84 0.23
C GLY A 202 2.76 3.76 -0.46
N ALA A 203 3.12 2.73 0.30
CA ALA A 203 3.93 1.58 -0.14
C ALA A 203 3.06 0.33 -0.42
N GLY A 204 1.87 0.53 -1.01
CA GLY A 204 0.97 -0.57 -1.36
C GLY A 204 1.33 -1.28 -2.67
N ARG A 205 0.53 -2.27 -3.07
CA ARG A 205 0.75 -3.08 -4.30
C ARG A 205 0.91 -2.25 -5.59
N VAL A 206 0.23 -1.11 -5.67
CA VAL A 206 0.25 -0.19 -6.82
C VAL A 206 1.51 0.70 -6.87
N CYS A 207 2.22 0.86 -5.75
CA CYS A 207 3.37 1.77 -5.64
C CYS A 207 4.56 1.28 -6.46
N ARG A 208 4.88 -0.02 -6.38
CA ARG A 208 6.06 -0.56 -7.05
C ARG A 208 6.05 -0.33 -8.58
N PRO A 209 4.98 -0.66 -9.33
CA PRO A 209 4.93 -0.34 -10.76
C PRO A 209 5.09 1.15 -11.06
N ALA A 210 4.49 2.03 -10.25
CA ALA A 210 4.65 3.48 -10.41
C ALA A 210 6.11 3.92 -10.17
N ALA A 211 6.76 3.40 -9.13
CA ALA A 211 8.14 3.70 -8.79
C ALA A 211 9.11 3.16 -9.86
N GLU A 212 8.92 1.93 -10.34
CA GLU A 212 9.74 1.34 -11.42
C GLU A 212 9.60 2.12 -12.73
N PHE A 213 8.38 2.51 -13.08
CA PHE A 213 8.11 3.36 -14.24
C PHE A 213 8.82 4.72 -14.14
N LEU A 214 8.62 5.42 -13.02
CA LEU A 214 9.19 6.75 -12.80
C LEU A 214 10.73 6.71 -12.72
N ALA A 215 11.30 5.75 -12.01
CA ALA A 215 12.75 5.56 -11.93
C ALA A 215 13.38 5.25 -13.30
N SER A 216 12.68 4.47 -14.13
CA SER A 216 13.11 4.17 -15.50
C SER A 216 13.01 5.38 -16.43
N ALA A 217 12.01 6.25 -16.23
CA ALA A 217 11.84 7.48 -16.98
C ALA A 217 12.84 8.58 -16.56
N GLY A 218 13.23 8.61 -15.28
CA GLY A 218 14.14 9.60 -14.70
C GLY A 218 15.63 9.30 -14.89
N SER A 219 16.03 8.23 -15.62
CA SER A 219 17.44 7.82 -15.79
C SER A 219 17.97 8.08 -17.20
N ARG A 220 19.11 8.81 -17.32
CA ARG A 220 19.79 9.11 -18.59
C ARG A 220 20.24 7.86 -19.38
N SER A 221 20.49 6.75 -18.67
CA SER A 221 20.95 5.48 -19.25
C SER A 221 19.80 4.62 -19.78
N SER A 222 18.56 5.10 -19.68
CA SER A 222 17.37 4.35 -20.03
C SER A 222 17.21 4.23 -21.55
N HIS A 223 17.62 3.07 -22.09
CA HIS A 223 17.18 2.63 -23.42
C HIS A 223 15.65 2.43 -23.51
N VAL A 224 14.93 2.53 -22.39
CA VAL A 224 13.48 2.30 -22.29
C VAL A 224 12.68 3.43 -22.92
N LEU A 225 13.09 4.69 -22.74
CA LEU A 225 12.45 5.84 -23.41
C LEU A 225 12.65 5.82 -24.93
N LYS A 226 13.82 5.33 -25.40
CA LYS A 226 14.07 5.07 -26.83
C LYS A 226 13.24 3.90 -27.36
N LYS A 227 12.94 2.90 -26.52
CA LYS A 227 12.05 1.76 -26.84
C LYS A 227 10.59 2.19 -26.92
N TRP A 228 10.18 3.18 -26.13
CA TRP A 228 8.81 3.71 -26.13
C TRP A 228 8.48 4.61 -27.33
N GLN A 229 9.40 4.86 -28.27
CA GLN A 229 9.17 5.64 -29.51
C GLN A 229 8.34 6.92 -29.31
N VAL A 230 8.40 7.54 -28.14
CA VAL A 230 7.59 8.73 -27.85
C VAL A 230 8.30 9.91 -28.51
N SER A 231 8.06 10.05 -29.81
CA SER A 231 8.71 10.95 -30.78
C SER A 231 8.52 12.45 -30.49
N LYS A 232 8.03 12.82 -29.30
CA LYS A 232 7.66 14.19 -28.90
C LYS A 232 8.19 14.64 -27.53
N PHE A 233 8.97 13.82 -26.82
CA PHE A 233 9.57 14.25 -25.55
C PHE A 233 10.99 14.79 -25.79
N GLU A 234 11.22 16.03 -25.36
CA GLU A 234 12.55 16.63 -25.21
C GLU A 234 13.36 15.83 -24.17
N GLU A 235 14.68 16.05 -24.10
CA GLU A 235 15.54 15.38 -23.10
C GLU A 235 14.94 15.52 -21.69
N ILE A 236 14.57 14.38 -21.09
CA ILE A 236 13.98 14.34 -19.76
C ILE A 236 15.07 14.69 -18.74
N GLU A 237 14.79 15.68 -17.88
CA GLU A 237 15.65 16.01 -16.74
C GLU A 237 15.75 14.81 -15.79
N GLU A 238 16.97 14.49 -15.33
CA GLU A 238 17.20 13.36 -14.42
C GLU A 238 16.56 13.65 -13.05
N PHE A 239 15.72 12.74 -12.53
CA PHE A 239 15.06 12.91 -11.25
C PHE A 239 15.09 11.64 -10.39
N LYS A 240 14.92 11.82 -9.08
CA LYS A 240 14.85 10.74 -8.08
C LYS A 240 13.39 10.40 -7.75
N VAL A 241 13.16 9.17 -7.31
CA VAL A 241 11.87 8.74 -6.75
C VAL A 241 12.03 8.59 -5.25
N ILE A 242 11.14 9.19 -4.47
CA ILE A 242 11.09 9.03 -3.02
C ILE A 242 9.79 8.30 -2.68
N VAL A 243 9.84 7.23 -1.90
CA VAL A 243 8.65 6.50 -1.44
C VAL A 243 8.50 6.67 0.06
N GLY A 244 7.40 7.29 0.48
CA GLY A 244 7.04 7.50 1.87
C GLY A 244 5.96 6.54 2.33
N SER A 245 6.16 5.93 3.50
CA SER A 245 5.17 5.09 4.19
C SER A 245 5.19 5.36 5.70
N LEU A 246 4.08 5.04 6.38
CA LEU A 246 3.98 5.13 7.84
C LEU A 246 5.05 4.27 8.52
N TYR A 247 5.32 3.10 7.94
CA TYR A 247 6.40 2.20 8.33
C TYR A 247 7.51 2.22 7.28
N LEU A 248 8.72 2.60 7.68
CA LEU A 248 9.89 2.68 6.79
C LEU A 248 10.13 1.38 6.02
N LYS A 249 10.02 0.25 6.72
CA LYS A 249 10.25 -1.08 6.17
C LYS A 249 9.37 -1.39 4.95
N ASP A 250 8.11 -0.98 4.96
CA ASP A 250 7.19 -1.19 3.83
C ASP A 250 7.69 -0.44 2.59
N ALA A 251 8.19 0.79 2.77
CA ALA A 251 8.76 1.58 1.69
C ALA A 251 10.05 0.95 1.17
N GLU A 252 10.95 0.50 2.06
CA GLU A 252 12.20 -0.19 1.71
C GLU A 252 11.95 -1.47 0.89
N GLU A 253 11.04 -2.34 1.34
CA GLU A 253 10.66 -3.57 0.62
C GLU A 253 10.03 -3.27 -0.74
N THR A 254 9.20 -2.23 -0.81
CA THR A 254 8.52 -1.81 -2.04
C THR A 254 9.52 -1.36 -3.11
N ILE A 255 10.55 -0.61 -2.73
CA ILE A 255 11.55 -0.06 -3.67
C ILE A 255 12.78 -0.96 -3.87
N GLU A 256 12.84 -2.11 -3.20
CA GLU A 256 13.99 -3.01 -3.31
C GLU A 256 14.31 -3.33 -4.77
N GLY A 257 15.55 -3.10 -5.17
CA GLY A 257 16.05 -3.31 -6.54
C GLY A 257 15.66 -2.24 -7.56
N ILE A 258 14.94 -1.17 -7.16
CA ILE A 258 14.63 -0.03 -8.04
C ILE A 258 15.78 0.99 -7.96
N PRO A 259 16.52 1.23 -9.05
CA PRO A 259 17.58 2.25 -9.06
C PRO A 259 16.98 3.65 -8.89
N ASN A 260 17.72 4.59 -8.30
CA ASN A 260 17.29 5.98 -8.10
C ASN A 260 16.01 6.17 -7.25
N ALA A 261 15.60 5.14 -6.50
CA ALA A 261 14.53 5.22 -5.52
C ALA A 261 15.09 5.33 -4.08
N THR A 262 14.41 6.07 -3.20
CA THR A 262 14.78 6.22 -1.78
C THR A 262 13.55 6.07 -0.90
N ALA A 263 13.66 5.29 0.17
CA ALA A 263 12.56 5.06 1.12
C ALA A 263 12.65 6.06 2.27
N ILE A 264 11.50 6.56 2.73
CA ILE A 264 11.40 7.42 3.91
C ILE A 264 10.23 6.99 4.80
N GLN A 265 10.36 7.26 6.10
CA GLN A 265 9.23 7.20 7.01
C GLN A 265 8.48 8.52 6.98
N LEU A 266 7.16 8.46 6.76
CA LEU A 266 6.30 9.63 6.64
C LEU A 266 4.88 9.26 7.08
N ASP A 267 4.37 9.97 8.08
CA ASP A 267 2.95 9.92 8.48
C ASP A 267 2.17 11.01 7.74
N ALA A 268 1.21 10.61 6.90
CA ALA A 268 0.40 11.53 6.11
C ALA A 268 -0.65 12.30 6.94
N MET A 269 -0.86 11.94 8.21
CA MET A 269 -1.69 12.69 9.15
C MET A 269 -0.90 13.72 9.95
N ASP A 270 0.43 13.64 9.95
CA ASP A 270 1.29 14.60 10.59
C ASP A 270 1.71 15.70 9.60
N ASN A 271 1.17 16.90 9.80
CA ASN A 271 1.49 18.06 8.98
C ASN A 271 2.98 18.42 9.04
N ALA A 272 3.67 18.19 10.16
CA ALA A 272 5.10 18.45 10.26
C ALA A 272 5.91 17.48 9.38
N SER A 273 5.54 16.20 9.36
CA SER A 273 6.10 15.20 8.45
C SER A 273 5.89 15.57 6.99
N LEU A 274 4.68 16.00 6.59
CA LEU A 274 4.41 16.45 5.22
C LEU A 274 5.23 17.70 4.85
N ALA A 275 5.27 18.70 5.74
CA ALA A 275 6.00 19.95 5.54
C ALA A 275 7.52 19.76 5.45
N LYS A 276 8.05 18.65 5.97
CA LYS A 276 9.47 18.29 5.82
C LYS A 276 9.84 17.86 4.40
N TYR A 277 8.96 17.11 3.71
CA TYR A 277 9.32 16.45 2.44
C TYR A 277 8.67 17.06 1.21
N ILE A 278 7.44 17.60 1.31
CA ILE A 278 6.74 18.18 0.17
C ILE A 278 7.51 19.37 -0.45
N PRO A 279 8.13 20.29 0.31
CA PRO A 279 8.91 21.39 -0.28
C PRO A 279 10.08 20.94 -1.17
N GLU A 280 10.66 19.77 -0.89
CA GLU A 280 11.87 19.24 -1.52
C GLU A 280 11.60 18.54 -2.87
N VAL A 281 10.33 18.30 -3.22
CA VAL A 281 9.94 17.58 -4.44
C VAL A 281 9.19 18.48 -5.42
N GLN A 282 9.06 18.05 -6.68
CA GLN A 282 8.33 18.78 -7.73
C GLN A 282 6.87 18.32 -7.83
N VAL A 283 6.64 17.01 -7.66
CA VAL A 283 5.33 16.38 -7.76
C VAL A 283 5.16 15.37 -6.63
N VAL A 284 3.96 15.34 -6.04
CA VAL A 284 3.53 14.33 -5.09
C VAL A 284 2.53 13.40 -5.76
N LEU A 285 2.74 12.09 -5.65
CA LEU A 285 1.83 11.04 -6.08
C LEU A 285 1.23 10.36 -4.84
N SER A 286 -0.05 10.57 -4.56
CA SER A 286 -0.75 9.93 -3.45
C SER A 286 -1.43 8.63 -3.89
N LEU A 287 -0.88 7.51 -3.41
CA LEU A 287 -1.45 6.15 -3.55
C LEU A 287 -2.03 5.67 -2.21
N LEU A 288 -2.39 6.62 -1.33
CA LEU A 288 -3.05 6.39 -0.05
C LEU A 288 -4.57 6.19 -0.21
N PRO A 289 -5.28 5.72 0.83
CA PRO A 289 -6.73 5.73 0.84
C PRO A 289 -7.32 7.14 0.61
N PRO A 290 -8.52 7.26 -0.01
CA PRO A 290 -9.12 8.55 -0.34
C PRO A 290 -9.27 9.53 0.84
N SER A 291 -9.42 9.01 2.06
CA SER A 291 -9.54 9.82 3.28
C SER A 291 -8.34 10.72 3.57
N PHE A 292 -7.16 10.43 2.99
CA PHE A 292 -5.94 11.22 3.20
C PHE A 292 -5.74 12.32 2.15
N HIS A 293 -6.46 12.26 1.01
CA HIS A 293 -6.15 13.11 -0.15
C HIS A 293 -6.34 14.59 0.14
N THR A 294 -7.34 14.98 0.92
CA THR A 294 -7.59 16.37 1.29
C THR A 294 -6.46 16.94 2.14
N THR A 295 -5.90 16.15 3.07
CA THR A 295 -4.75 16.58 3.90
C THR A 295 -3.51 16.79 3.02
N VAL A 296 -3.19 15.81 2.18
CA VAL A 296 -2.04 15.89 1.25
C VAL A 296 -2.20 17.04 0.27
N ALA A 297 -3.41 17.24 -0.29
CA ALA A 297 -3.70 18.31 -1.23
C ALA A 297 -3.52 19.70 -0.61
N ASN A 298 -3.97 19.92 0.63
CA ASN A 298 -3.74 21.19 1.31
C ASN A 298 -2.24 21.47 1.51
N ALA A 299 -1.45 20.46 1.92
CA ALA A 299 -0.01 20.60 2.06
C ALA A 299 0.68 20.88 0.71
N CYS A 300 0.23 20.24 -0.38
CA CYS A 300 0.70 20.52 -1.73
C CYS A 300 0.38 21.95 -2.18
N ILE A 301 -0.82 22.45 -1.91
CA ILE A 301 -1.22 23.84 -2.20
C ILE A 301 -0.36 24.83 -1.41
N GLU A 302 -0.17 24.60 -0.11
CA GLU A 302 0.66 25.44 0.76
C GLU A 302 2.09 25.58 0.25
N HIS A 303 2.69 24.46 -0.16
CA HIS A 303 4.07 24.42 -0.67
C HIS A 303 4.18 24.57 -2.19
N LYS A 304 3.08 24.89 -2.88
CA LYS A 304 2.98 25.10 -4.33
C LYS A 304 3.52 23.91 -5.15
N LYS A 305 3.18 22.69 -4.76
CA LYS A 305 3.57 21.44 -5.44
C LYS A 305 2.38 20.78 -6.09
N HIS A 306 2.62 20.11 -7.21
CA HIS A 306 1.57 19.38 -7.92
C HIS A 306 1.24 18.06 -7.23
N LEU A 307 -0.01 17.62 -7.36
CA LEU A 307 -0.52 16.37 -6.78
C LEU A 307 -1.14 15.49 -7.86
N VAL A 308 -0.84 14.20 -7.82
CA VAL A 308 -1.52 13.15 -8.59
C VAL A 308 -2.18 12.16 -7.63
N THR A 309 -3.39 11.72 -7.94
CA THR A 309 -4.05 10.62 -7.22
C THR A 309 -4.68 9.63 -8.19
N ALA A 310 -4.80 8.37 -7.78
CA ALA A 310 -5.52 7.32 -8.53
C ALA A 310 -6.94 7.09 -7.99
N SER A 311 -7.54 8.09 -7.35
CA SER A 311 -8.86 7.99 -6.69
C SER A 311 -9.86 8.96 -7.31
N TYR A 312 -11.14 8.65 -7.14
CA TYR A 312 -12.24 9.56 -7.47
C TYR A 312 -12.05 10.94 -6.83
N VAL A 313 -12.30 11.99 -7.61
CA VAL A 313 -12.35 13.37 -7.11
C VAL A 313 -13.74 13.61 -6.53
N ASP A 314 -13.83 13.59 -5.20
CA ASP A 314 -15.05 13.87 -4.45
C ASP A 314 -15.30 15.37 -4.20
N ASP A 315 -16.43 15.70 -3.58
CA ASP A 315 -16.81 17.08 -3.26
C ASP A 315 -15.81 17.79 -2.35
N SER A 316 -15.08 17.05 -1.50
CA SER A 316 -14.08 17.63 -0.61
C SER A 316 -12.84 18.08 -1.38
N MET A 317 -12.41 17.26 -2.35
CA MET A 317 -11.34 17.60 -3.28
C MET A 317 -11.75 18.73 -4.23
N LEU A 318 -12.97 18.70 -4.80
CA LEU A 318 -13.46 19.77 -5.69
C LEU A 318 -13.47 21.15 -5.03
N LYS A 319 -13.75 21.23 -3.73
CA LYS A 319 -13.72 22.50 -2.97
C LYS A 319 -12.33 23.13 -2.91
N LEU A 320 -11.27 22.39 -3.22
CA LEU A 320 -9.90 22.89 -3.27
C LEU A 320 -9.54 23.55 -4.62
N ASP A 321 -10.41 23.48 -5.63
CA ASP A 321 -10.12 23.96 -6.99
C ASP A 321 -9.66 25.41 -7.05
N SER A 322 -10.39 26.35 -6.42
CA SER A 322 -10.00 27.76 -6.38
C SER A 322 -8.64 27.96 -5.72
N LYS A 323 -8.42 27.33 -4.55
CA LYS A 323 -7.15 27.43 -3.82
C LYS A 323 -5.98 26.89 -4.63
N ALA A 324 -6.17 25.77 -5.33
CA ALA A 324 -5.17 25.19 -6.20
C ALA A 324 -4.85 26.09 -7.40
N LYS A 325 -5.87 26.68 -8.03
CA LYS A 325 -5.68 27.67 -9.11
C LYS A 325 -4.91 28.90 -8.63
N ASP A 326 -5.28 29.46 -7.49
CA ASP A 326 -4.63 30.63 -6.89
C ASP A 326 -3.17 30.35 -6.53
N ALA A 327 -2.86 29.12 -6.11
CA ALA A 327 -1.49 28.66 -5.80
C ALA A 327 -0.67 28.29 -7.06
N GLY A 328 -1.28 28.27 -8.24
CA GLY A 328 -0.63 27.78 -9.47
C GLY A 328 -0.39 26.28 -9.49
N VAL A 329 -1.18 25.51 -8.72
CA VAL A 329 -1.03 24.07 -8.51
C VAL A 329 -2.07 23.29 -9.31
N THR A 330 -1.63 22.23 -9.96
CA THR A 330 -2.50 21.19 -10.52
C THR A 330 -2.66 20.03 -9.53
N ILE A 331 -3.90 19.67 -9.25
CA ILE A 331 -4.29 18.42 -8.57
C ILE A 331 -4.97 17.55 -9.62
N LEU A 332 -4.23 16.57 -10.15
CA LEU A 332 -4.72 15.62 -11.15
C LEU A 332 -5.20 14.35 -10.44
N GLY A 333 -6.52 14.25 -10.25
CA GLY A 333 -7.14 13.06 -9.71
C GLY A 333 -7.46 12.03 -10.78
N GLU A 334 -7.98 10.88 -10.35
CA GLU A 334 -8.53 9.86 -11.26
C GLU A 334 -7.50 9.32 -12.28
N MET A 335 -6.21 9.21 -11.91
CA MET A 335 -5.16 8.62 -12.76
C MET A 335 -4.91 7.14 -12.41
N GLY A 336 -5.93 6.29 -12.47
CA GLY A 336 -5.82 4.84 -12.26
C GLY A 336 -6.35 4.03 -13.44
N LEU A 337 -7.00 2.89 -13.14
CA LEU A 337 -7.70 2.05 -14.13
C LEU A 337 -9.14 2.55 -14.36
N ASP A 338 -9.91 2.53 -13.27
CA ASP A 338 -11.32 2.92 -13.17
C ASP A 338 -11.50 3.49 -11.75
N PRO A 339 -11.32 4.81 -11.57
CA PRO A 339 -11.24 5.84 -12.61
C PRO A 339 -9.81 6.08 -13.14
N GLY A 340 -9.67 6.26 -14.45
CA GLY A 340 -8.47 6.71 -15.16
C GLY A 340 -8.39 6.28 -16.61
N ILE A 341 -7.85 5.09 -16.90
CA ILE A 341 -7.78 4.57 -18.27
C ILE A 341 -9.19 4.56 -18.92
N ASP A 342 -10.23 4.25 -18.14
CA ASP A 342 -11.61 4.30 -18.61
C ASP A 342 -12.03 5.70 -19.09
N HIS A 343 -11.68 6.76 -18.37
CA HIS A 343 -11.92 8.14 -18.79
C HIS A 343 -11.16 8.48 -20.08
N MET A 344 -9.87 8.15 -20.12
CA MET A 344 -9.00 8.46 -21.25
C MET A 344 -9.49 7.78 -22.53
N MET A 345 -9.84 6.50 -22.46
CA MET A 345 -10.42 5.74 -23.58
C MET A 345 -11.77 6.34 -24.01
N ALA A 346 -12.65 6.66 -23.06
CA ALA A 346 -13.97 7.22 -23.36
C ALA A 346 -13.85 8.57 -24.07
N MET A 347 -13.07 9.50 -23.51
CA MET A 347 -12.92 10.84 -24.07
C MET A 347 -12.24 10.84 -25.43
N LYS A 348 -11.23 9.98 -25.66
CA LYS A 348 -10.63 9.82 -26.99
C LYS A 348 -11.69 9.45 -28.04
N MET A 349 -12.53 8.46 -27.75
CA MET A 349 -13.57 8.02 -28.70
C MET A 349 -14.66 9.09 -28.89
N ILE A 350 -15.10 9.74 -27.81
CA ILE A 350 -16.12 10.79 -27.84
C ILE A 350 -15.63 12.01 -28.64
N ASP A 351 -14.42 12.50 -28.35
CA ASP A 351 -13.86 13.65 -29.05
C ASP A 351 -13.65 13.35 -30.54
N GLN A 352 -13.17 12.15 -30.89
CA GLN A 352 -13.04 11.73 -32.29
C GLN A 352 -14.38 11.68 -33.03
N ALA A 353 -15.44 11.18 -32.37
CA ALA A 353 -16.78 11.19 -32.91
C ALA A 353 -17.32 12.61 -33.11
N HIS A 354 -17.16 13.49 -32.11
CA HIS A 354 -17.60 14.89 -32.16
C HIS A 354 -16.85 15.71 -33.22
N VAL A 355 -15.55 15.48 -33.41
CA VAL A 355 -14.76 16.10 -34.50
C VAL A 355 -15.34 15.75 -35.88
N ARG A 356 -15.82 14.52 -36.04
CA ARG A 356 -16.54 14.04 -37.23
C ARG A 356 -18.03 14.44 -37.25
N ARG A 357 -18.47 15.31 -36.33
CA ARG A 357 -19.87 15.76 -36.12
C ARG A 357 -20.85 14.64 -35.75
N GLY A 358 -20.35 13.49 -35.30
CA GLY A 358 -21.18 12.41 -34.77
C GLY A 358 -21.82 12.79 -33.44
N LYS A 359 -22.97 12.18 -33.14
CA LYS A 359 -23.67 12.31 -31.85
C LYS A 359 -23.61 10.98 -31.10
N ILE A 360 -23.22 11.02 -29.83
CA ILE A 360 -23.18 9.83 -28.99
C ILE A 360 -24.61 9.46 -28.59
N LYS A 361 -25.09 8.28 -29.02
CA LYS A 361 -26.44 7.76 -28.70
C LYS A 361 -26.42 6.82 -27.51
N ALA A 362 -25.38 6.01 -27.38
CA ALA A 362 -25.20 5.10 -26.27
C ALA A 362 -23.74 5.08 -25.85
N PHE A 363 -23.51 5.14 -24.55
CA PHE A 363 -22.22 4.93 -23.91
C PHE A 363 -22.37 3.79 -22.90
N ASN A 364 -21.72 2.67 -23.16
CA ASN A 364 -21.63 1.54 -22.25
C ASN A 364 -20.15 1.30 -21.89
N SER A 365 -19.87 1.18 -20.59
CA SER A 365 -18.52 0.95 -20.08
C SER A 365 -18.53 -0.17 -19.05
N TYR A 366 -17.60 -1.10 -19.21
CA TYR A 366 -17.50 -2.31 -18.41
C TYR A 366 -16.08 -2.48 -17.92
N CYS A 367 -15.89 -2.70 -16.62
CA CYS A 367 -14.55 -2.89 -16.04
C CYS A 367 -14.53 -4.00 -15.00
N CYS A 368 -13.42 -4.73 -14.91
CA CYS A 368 -13.15 -5.63 -13.80
C CYS A 368 -11.66 -5.91 -13.58
N GLY A 369 -11.32 -6.26 -12.34
CA GLY A 369 -10.17 -7.08 -12.00
C GLY A 369 -10.65 -8.46 -11.54
N LEU A 370 -10.24 -9.51 -12.22
CA LEU A 370 -10.64 -10.90 -11.98
C LEU A 370 -9.41 -11.80 -11.94
N PRO A 371 -9.50 -13.02 -11.40
CA PRO A 371 -8.49 -14.03 -11.70
C PRO A 371 -8.47 -14.31 -13.20
N SER A 372 -7.28 -14.59 -13.74
CA SER A 372 -7.18 -15.16 -15.09
C SER A 372 -8.05 -16.43 -15.20
N PRO A 373 -8.52 -16.81 -16.40
CA PRO A 373 -9.35 -18.02 -16.55
C PRO A 373 -8.71 -19.28 -15.94
N ALA A 374 -7.37 -19.39 -15.99
CA ALA A 374 -6.63 -20.49 -15.37
C ALA A 374 -6.61 -20.44 -13.83
N ALA A 375 -6.66 -19.24 -13.24
CA ALA A 375 -6.69 -19.01 -11.80
C ALA A 375 -8.12 -18.89 -11.22
N ALA A 376 -9.15 -18.91 -12.05
CA ALA A 376 -10.57 -18.88 -11.66
C ALA A 376 -11.06 -20.24 -11.13
N ASN A 377 -10.26 -20.85 -10.24
CA ASN A 377 -10.35 -22.25 -9.82
C ASN A 377 -11.10 -22.46 -8.49
N ASN A 378 -12.05 -21.58 -8.17
CA ASN A 378 -12.87 -21.66 -6.95
C ASN A 378 -14.36 -21.45 -7.26
N PRO A 379 -15.28 -21.79 -6.34
CA PRO A 379 -16.72 -21.73 -6.60
C PRO A 379 -17.27 -20.34 -6.99
N LEU A 380 -16.60 -19.25 -6.60
CA LEU A 380 -16.97 -17.88 -6.99
C LEU A 380 -16.26 -17.40 -8.26
N ALA A 381 -15.30 -18.18 -8.78
CA ALA A 381 -14.40 -17.75 -9.85
C ALA A 381 -13.76 -16.37 -9.56
N TYR A 382 -13.54 -16.03 -8.29
CA TYR A 382 -13.06 -14.71 -7.87
C TYR A 382 -11.91 -14.83 -6.87
N LYS A 383 -10.98 -13.88 -6.88
CA LYS A 383 -9.87 -13.79 -5.92
C LYS A 383 -9.59 -12.33 -5.58
N PHE A 384 -9.23 -12.07 -4.34
CA PHE A 384 -9.00 -10.72 -3.85
C PHE A 384 -7.58 -10.25 -4.16
N SER A 385 -7.48 -9.24 -5.03
CA SER A 385 -6.25 -8.45 -5.24
C SER A 385 -6.18 -7.23 -4.32
N TRP A 386 -7.21 -6.99 -3.50
CA TRP A 386 -7.41 -5.88 -2.58
C TRP A 386 -8.36 -6.28 -1.42
N ASN A 387 -8.62 -5.38 -0.46
CA ASN A 387 -9.38 -5.70 0.77
C ASN A 387 -10.81 -6.27 0.47
N PRO A 388 -11.15 -7.50 0.94
CA PRO A 388 -12.46 -8.11 0.74
C PRO A 388 -13.64 -7.27 1.22
N ALA A 389 -13.48 -6.52 2.31
CA ALA A 389 -14.56 -5.71 2.88
C ALA A 389 -15.07 -4.67 1.88
N GLY A 390 -14.16 -3.99 1.17
CA GLY A 390 -14.53 -2.99 0.18
C GLY A 390 -15.20 -3.63 -1.05
N ALA A 391 -14.80 -4.86 -1.41
CA ALA A 391 -15.34 -5.59 -2.55
C ALA A 391 -16.76 -6.12 -2.29
N ILE A 392 -17.03 -6.60 -1.08
CA ILE A 392 -18.37 -7.03 -0.68
C ILE A 392 -19.30 -5.81 -0.57
N ARG A 393 -18.82 -4.71 0.04
CA ARG A 393 -19.57 -3.45 0.13
C ARG A 393 -19.89 -2.88 -1.24
N SER A 394 -18.96 -2.94 -2.19
CA SER A 394 -19.21 -2.40 -3.54
C SER A 394 -20.32 -3.14 -4.27
N GLY A 395 -20.46 -4.44 -4.05
CA GLY A 395 -21.58 -5.25 -4.57
C GLY A 395 -22.94 -5.02 -3.89
N ARG A 396 -23.03 -4.08 -2.93
CA ARG A 396 -24.28 -3.64 -2.30
C ARG A 396 -24.53 -2.13 -2.42
N ASN A 397 -23.78 -1.43 -3.28
CA ASN A 397 -24.07 -0.03 -3.56
C ASN A 397 -25.28 0.09 -4.49
N SER A 398 -26.20 1.02 -4.21
CA SER A 398 -27.24 1.35 -5.18
C SER A 398 -26.63 1.87 -6.48
N ALA A 399 -27.32 1.62 -7.59
CA ALA A 399 -26.90 2.05 -8.92
C ALA A 399 -27.99 2.83 -9.64
N THR A 400 -27.59 3.86 -10.39
CA THR A 400 -28.48 4.71 -11.19
C THR A 400 -27.86 4.93 -12.56
N TYR A 401 -28.60 4.67 -13.62
CA TYR A 401 -28.11 4.82 -14.99
C TYR A 401 -29.22 5.21 -15.96
N LYS A 402 -28.84 5.63 -17.17
CA LYS A 402 -29.79 5.94 -18.24
C LYS A 402 -29.74 4.83 -19.27
N HIS A 403 -30.87 4.29 -19.67
CA HIS A 403 -30.95 3.27 -20.72
C HIS A 403 -32.15 3.54 -21.62
N SER A 404 -31.93 3.68 -22.92
CA SER A 404 -32.99 3.93 -23.91
C SER A 404 -33.89 5.14 -23.57
N GLY A 405 -33.31 6.18 -22.96
CA GLY A 405 -34.00 7.41 -22.57
C GLY A 405 -34.57 7.41 -21.15
N GLU A 406 -34.67 6.25 -20.51
CA GLU A 406 -35.23 6.09 -19.16
C GLU A 406 -34.14 6.06 -18.08
N ILE A 407 -34.42 6.65 -16.93
CA ILE A 407 -33.54 6.55 -15.76
C ILE A 407 -33.95 5.32 -14.96
N ILE A 408 -33.01 4.39 -14.79
CA ILE A 408 -33.18 3.15 -14.04
C ILE A 408 -32.42 3.27 -12.72
N GLN A 409 -33.08 2.88 -11.63
CA GLN A 409 -32.50 2.81 -10.29
C GLN A 409 -32.55 1.37 -9.78
N VAL A 410 -31.43 0.89 -9.28
CA VAL A 410 -31.27 -0.43 -8.66
C VAL A 410 -30.88 -0.19 -7.21
N ASP A 411 -31.70 -0.71 -6.29
CA ASP A 411 -31.39 -0.65 -4.86
C ASP A 411 -30.17 -1.51 -4.52
N GLY A 412 -29.39 -1.10 -3.53
CA GLY A 412 -28.18 -1.80 -3.10
C GLY A 412 -28.43 -3.25 -2.68
N ASP A 413 -29.56 -3.54 -2.04
CA ASP A 413 -29.92 -4.91 -1.65
C ASP A 413 -30.32 -5.79 -2.85
N GLY A 414 -30.76 -5.16 -3.94
CA GLY A 414 -31.11 -5.81 -5.20
C GLY A 414 -29.96 -5.87 -6.22
N LEU A 415 -28.77 -5.34 -5.91
CA LEU A 415 -27.72 -5.16 -6.91
C LEU A 415 -27.24 -6.50 -7.50
N TYR A 416 -26.95 -7.50 -6.67
CA TYR A 416 -26.55 -8.83 -7.16
C TYR A 416 -27.66 -9.51 -7.98
N ASP A 417 -28.93 -9.30 -7.63
CA ASP A 417 -30.07 -9.85 -8.37
C ASP A 417 -30.28 -9.15 -9.74
N SER A 418 -29.67 -7.98 -9.95
CA SER A 418 -29.72 -7.24 -11.21
C SER A 418 -28.70 -7.70 -12.27
N ALA A 419 -27.85 -8.67 -11.93
CA ALA A 419 -26.78 -9.12 -12.80
C ALA A 419 -27.32 -9.70 -14.12
N VAL A 420 -26.71 -9.32 -15.23
CA VAL A 420 -27.08 -9.80 -16.58
C VAL A 420 -25.91 -10.55 -17.19
N ARG A 421 -26.17 -11.76 -17.71
CA ARG A 421 -25.17 -12.55 -18.43
C ARG A 421 -24.72 -11.81 -19.67
N TYR A 422 -23.42 -11.84 -19.93
CA TYR A 422 -22.81 -11.08 -20.99
C TYR A 422 -21.75 -11.89 -21.70
N ARG A 423 -21.71 -11.74 -23.03
CA ARG A 423 -20.67 -12.28 -23.90
C ARG A 423 -20.16 -11.13 -24.73
N LEU A 424 -18.90 -10.79 -24.53
CA LEU A 424 -18.24 -9.77 -25.35
C LEU A 424 -18.09 -10.31 -26.78
N PRO A 425 -18.49 -9.54 -27.81
CA PRO A 425 -18.39 -9.98 -29.19
C PRO A 425 -16.97 -10.43 -29.59
N ASP A 426 -15.95 -9.67 -29.18
CA ASP A 426 -14.55 -9.94 -29.49
C ASP A 426 -13.91 -11.00 -28.56
N LEU A 427 -14.57 -11.32 -27.46
CA LEU A 427 -14.09 -12.22 -26.41
C LEU A 427 -15.19 -13.23 -25.99
N PRO A 428 -15.80 -13.98 -26.93
CA PRO A 428 -17.00 -14.79 -26.66
C PRO A 428 -16.74 -15.99 -25.74
N ALA A 429 -15.48 -16.39 -25.59
CA ALA A 429 -15.05 -17.45 -24.68
C ALA A 429 -15.16 -17.05 -23.19
N PHE A 430 -15.17 -15.74 -22.89
CA PHE A 430 -15.34 -15.27 -21.53
C PHE A 430 -16.81 -15.34 -21.12
N ALA A 431 -17.13 -16.27 -20.21
CA ALA A 431 -18.45 -16.37 -19.62
C ALA A 431 -18.61 -15.34 -18.50
N LEU A 432 -19.08 -14.14 -18.88
CA LEU A 432 -19.21 -12.99 -17.98
C LEU A 432 -20.65 -12.72 -17.60
N GLU A 433 -20.80 -11.89 -16.58
CA GLU A 433 -22.00 -11.16 -16.20
C GLU A 433 -21.60 -9.75 -15.79
N TYR A 434 -22.53 -8.79 -15.90
CA TYR A 434 -22.30 -7.42 -15.46
C TYR A 434 -23.32 -6.99 -14.41
N LEU A 435 -22.88 -6.12 -13.51
CA LEU A 435 -23.72 -5.43 -12.54
C LEU A 435 -23.60 -3.91 -12.73
N PRO A 436 -24.69 -3.14 -12.74
CA PRO A 436 -24.63 -1.67 -12.78
C PRO A 436 -23.74 -1.10 -11.67
N ASN A 437 -22.94 -0.08 -11.97
CA ASN A 437 -21.96 0.46 -11.01
C ASN A 437 -22.32 1.89 -10.59
N ARG A 438 -22.73 2.07 -9.33
CA ARG A 438 -23.00 3.37 -8.70
C ARG A 438 -23.85 4.28 -9.62
N ASN A 439 -23.61 5.59 -9.61
CA ASN A 439 -24.31 6.53 -10.46
C ASN A 439 -23.55 6.74 -11.77
N SER A 440 -24.10 6.27 -12.89
CA SER A 440 -23.57 6.48 -14.25
C SER A 440 -23.95 7.83 -14.84
N LEU A 441 -24.99 8.51 -14.33
CA LEU A 441 -25.49 9.77 -14.91
C LEU A 441 -24.45 10.89 -14.85
N VAL A 442 -23.59 10.90 -13.82
CA VAL A 442 -22.52 11.90 -13.67
C VAL A 442 -21.54 11.90 -14.84
N TYR A 443 -21.38 10.76 -15.53
CA TYR A 443 -20.49 10.63 -16.68
C TYR A 443 -21.07 11.26 -17.94
N GLY A 444 -22.40 11.39 -18.02
CA GLY A 444 -23.04 12.17 -19.07
C GLY A 444 -22.58 13.62 -19.04
N ASP A 445 -22.54 14.21 -17.84
CA ASP A 445 -22.15 15.60 -17.64
C ASP A 445 -20.63 15.76 -17.78
N LEU A 446 -19.85 14.85 -17.18
CA LEU A 446 -18.39 14.87 -17.26
C LEU A 446 -17.87 14.73 -18.69
N TYR A 447 -18.51 13.89 -19.51
CA TYR A 447 -18.11 13.66 -20.90
C TYR A 447 -18.85 14.55 -21.91
N GLY A 448 -19.76 15.41 -21.45
CA GLY A 448 -20.51 16.31 -22.34
C GLY A 448 -21.55 15.62 -23.25
N ILE A 449 -22.01 14.42 -22.89
CA ILE A 449 -22.94 13.61 -23.70
C ILE A 449 -24.37 13.53 -23.12
N SER A 450 -24.66 14.14 -21.97
CA SER A 450 -25.97 14.09 -21.30
C SER A 450 -27.16 14.45 -22.20
N ASN A 451 -26.98 15.41 -23.10
CA ASN A 451 -28.03 15.95 -23.95
C ASN A 451 -28.26 15.15 -25.24
N GLU A 452 -27.36 14.22 -25.59
CA GLU A 452 -27.44 13.45 -26.83
C GLU A 452 -27.59 11.95 -26.59
N ALA A 453 -26.98 11.42 -25.53
CA ALA A 453 -27.01 10.00 -25.23
C ALA A 453 -28.35 9.59 -24.63
N SER A 454 -29.02 8.62 -25.26
CA SER A 454 -30.16 7.90 -24.69
C SER A 454 -29.73 6.84 -23.69
N THR A 455 -28.48 6.35 -23.77
CA THR A 455 -27.94 5.36 -22.84
C THR A 455 -26.59 5.84 -22.29
N ILE A 456 -26.46 5.84 -20.96
CA ILE A 456 -25.23 6.13 -20.22
C ILE A 456 -25.13 5.10 -19.11
N PHE A 457 -24.29 4.10 -19.31
CA PHE A 457 -24.22 2.91 -18.49
C PHE A 457 -22.78 2.55 -18.16
N ARG A 458 -22.49 2.39 -16.87
CA ARG A 458 -21.24 1.82 -16.37
C ARG A 458 -21.56 0.59 -15.54
N ALA A 459 -20.75 -0.45 -15.71
CA ALA A 459 -20.97 -1.71 -15.02
C ALA A 459 -19.66 -2.40 -14.63
N THR A 460 -19.75 -3.20 -13.58
CA THR A 460 -18.67 -4.08 -13.12
C THR A 460 -18.86 -5.47 -13.70
N LEU A 461 -17.83 -6.04 -14.30
CA LEU A 461 -17.85 -7.42 -14.81
C LEU A 461 -17.46 -8.44 -13.73
N ARG A 462 -18.09 -9.61 -13.79
CA ARG A 462 -17.78 -10.82 -13.01
C ARG A 462 -17.86 -12.04 -13.93
N TYR A 463 -17.29 -13.16 -13.49
CA TYR A 463 -17.60 -14.44 -14.15
C TYR A 463 -19.02 -14.87 -13.82
N GLU A 464 -19.66 -15.52 -14.78
CA GLU A 464 -21.05 -15.97 -14.69
C GLU A 464 -21.29 -16.86 -13.47
N GLY A 465 -22.34 -16.55 -12.71
CA GLY A 465 -22.78 -17.27 -11.51
C GLY A 465 -22.25 -16.68 -10.20
N PHE A 466 -21.32 -15.72 -10.25
CA PHE A 466 -20.83 -15.02 -9.07
C PHE A 466 -21.97 -14.32 -8.31
N SER A 467 -22.79 -13.54 -9.01
CA SER A 467 -23.80 -12.68 -8.40
C SER A 467 -24.95 -13.47 -7.78
N GLU A 468 -25.37 -14.58 -8.39
CA GLU A 468 -26.41 -15.44 -7.82
C GLU A 468 -25.95 -16.09 -6.50
N ILE A 469 -24.68 -16.51 -6.42
CA ILE A 469 -24.09 -17.03 -5.18
C ILE A 469 -23.99 -15.91 -4.14
N MET A 470 -23.43 -14.76 -4.50
CA MET A 470 -23.28 -13.62 -3.58
C MET A 470 -24.63 -13.09 -3.07
N SER A 471 -25.66 -13.04 -3.92
CA SER A 471 -27.04 -12.72 -3.54
C SER A 471 -27.57 -13.71 -2.51
N THR A 472 -27.35 -15.01 -2.71
CA THR A 472 -27.78 -16.03 -1.76
C THR A 472 -27.03 -15.90 -0.42
N LEU A 473 -25.71 -15.64 -0.45
CA LEU A 473 -24.91 -15.40 0.77
C LEU A 473 -25.40 -14.15 1.52
N ALA A 474 -25.75 -13.08 0.80
CA ALA A 474 -26.33 -11.87 1.38
C ALA A 474 -27.67 -12.18 2.07
N LYS A 475 -28.56 -12.94 1.41
CA LYS A 475 -29.87 -13.32 1.95
C LYS A 475 -29.78 -14.22 3.19
N ILE A 476 -28.71 -15.01 3.32
CA ILE A 476 -28.41 -15.80 4.53
C ILE A 476 -28.01 -14.89 5.71
N GLY A 477 -27.60 -13.64 5.47
CA GLY A 477 -27.13 -12.70 6.49
C GLY A 477 -25.60 -12.66 6.65
N LEU A 478 -24.84 -13.29 5.76
CA LEU A 478 -23.37 -13.34 5.86
C LEU A 478 -22.68 -12.00 5.65
N PHE A 479 -23.40 -11.00 5.14
CA PHE A 479 -22.89 -9.65 4.89
C PHE A 479 -23.47 -8.61 5.85
N ASP A 480 -24.11 -9.05 6.94
CA ASP A 480 -24.66 -8.15 7.95
C ASP A 480 -23.54 -7.58 8.83
N THR A 481 -23.54 -6.26 8.99
CA THR A 481 -22.51 -5.52 9.73
C THR A 481 -22.81 -5.32 11.21
N GLU A 482 -24.05 -5.62 11.61
CA GLU A 482 -24.47 -5.49 13.01
C GLU A 482 -23.72 -6.49 13.90
N VAL A 483 -23.45 -6.07 15.14
CA VAL A 483 -22.81 -6.94 16.13
C VAL A 483 -23.71 -8.14 16.39
N HIS A 484 -23.19 -9.34 16.19
CA HIS A 484 -23.97 -10.56 16.36
C HIS A 484 -23.89 -11.07 17.80
N ILE A 485 -25.03 -11.42 18.40
CA ILE A 485 -25.12 -11.84 19.81
C ILE A 485 -24.20 -13.02 20.15
N MET A 486 -24.08 -14.01 19.27
CA MET A 486 -23.16 -15.15 19.46
C MET A 486 -21.68 -14.76 19.44
N LEU A 487 -21.34 -13.61 18.87
CA LEU A 487 -19.97 -13.10 18.77
C LEU A 487 -19.65 -12.08 19.86
N ASN A 488 -20.62 -11.76 20.73
CA ASN A 488 -20.48 -10.74 21.76
C ASN A 488 -20.55 -11.39 23.15
N GLY A 489 -19.39 -11.73 23.73
CA GLY A 489 -19.29 -12.26 25.08
C GLY A 489 -17.87 -12.70 25.46
N ASP A 490 -17.57 -12.66 26.77
CA ASP A 490 -16.26 -13.04 27.35
C ASP A 490 -16.05 -14.57 27.47
N GLY A 491 -17.02 -15.35 26.99
CA GLY A 491 -17.01 -16.81 27.04
C GLY A 491 -16.26 -17.46 25.86
N LYS A 492 -16.39 -18.79 25.76
CA LYS A 492 -15.85 -19.56 24.64
C LYS A 492 -16.48 -19.09 23.33
N ARG A 493 -15.64 -18.70 22.36
CA ARG A 493 -16.08 -18.24 21.04
C ARG A 493 -16.80 -19.37 20.30
N PRO A 494 -17.87 -19.08 19.53
CA PRO A 494 -18.50 -20.08 18.69
C PRO A 494 -17.55 -20.56 17.60
N THR A 495 -17.76 -21.79 17.12
CA THR A 495 -17.07 -22.28 15.93
C THR A 495 -17.75 -21.77 14.67
N PHE A 496 -17.04 -21.74 13.54
CA PHE A 496 -17.64 -21.37 12.25
C PHE A 496 -18.89 -22.21 11.94
N GLY A 497 -18.81 -23.54 12.12
CA GLY A 497 -19.96 -24.42 11.91
C GLY A 497 -21.15 -24.11 12.82
N ALA A 498 -20.91 -23.78 14.10
CA ALA A 498 -21.99 -23.39 15.01
C ALA A 498 -22.64 -22.07 14.59
N PHE A 499 -21.83 -21.10 14.15
CA PHE A 499 -22.31 -19.82 13.66
C PHE A 499 -23.09 -19.95 12.34
N LEU A 500 -22.65 -20.81 11.43
CA LEU A 500 -23.38 -21.13 10.20
C LEU A 500 -24.74 -21.78 10.50
N CYS A 501 -24.80 -22.69 11.49
CA CYS A 501 -26.05 -23.31 11.91
C CYS A 501 -27.07 -22.30 12.42
N GLU A 502 -26.62 -21.28 13.16
CA GLU A 502 -27.46 -20.17 13.60
C GLU A 502 -28.04 -19.39 12.41
N LEU A 503 -27.19 -18.98 11.46
CA LEU A 503 -27.62 -18.25 10.26
C LEU A 503 -28.62 -19.05 9.42
N LEU A 504 -28.45 -20.38 9.35
CA LEU A 504 -29.35 -21.29 8.64
C LEU A 504 -30.55 -21.76 9.48
N LYS A 505 -30.75 -21.24 10.70
CA LYS A 505 -31.86 -21.56 11.62
C LYS A 505 -32.04 -23.07 11.78
N CYS A 506 -30.94 -23.73 12.15
CA CYS A 506 -30.93 -25.16 12.33
C CYS A 506 -31.68 -25.56 13.62
N PRO A 507 -32.39 -26.70 13.65
CA PRO A 507 -33.12 -27.10 14.85
C PRO A 507 -32.14 -27.34 16.00
N ASP A 508 -32.48 -26.86 17.20
CA ASP A 508 -31.71 -27.08 18.42
C ASP A 508 -31.46 -28.58 18.65
N THR A 509 -30.21 -29.03 18.51
CA THR A 509 -29.75 -30.31 19.05
C THR A 509 -29.40 -30.13 20.53
N SER A 510 -30.36 -29.69 21.34
CA SER A 510 -30.18 -29.33 22.75
C SER A 510 -29.96 -30.52 23.70
N ASN A 511 -29.64 -31.71 23.19
CA ASN A 511 -29.43 -32.91 24.02
C ASN A 511 -28.15 -33.72 23.73
N SER A 512 -27.13 -33.12 23.13
CA SER A 512 -25.81 -33.77 23.14
C SER A 512 -24.67 -32.75 23.19
N GLN A 513 -23.92 -32.77 24.27
CA GLN A 513 -22.57 -32.18 24.41
C GLN A 513 -21.53 -32.83 23.47
N SER A 514 -21.94 -33.30 22.30
CA SER A 514 -21.07 -33.86 21.27
C SER A 514 -21.21 -33.02 20.02
N GLN A 515 -20.10 -32.39 19.61
CA GLN A 515 -19.75 -31.95 18.26
C GLN A 515 -20.93 -31.72 17.31
N ALA A 516 -21.18 -30.47 16.93
CA ALA A 516 -22.07 -30.13 15.82
C ALA A 516 -21.80 -31.11 14.66
N THR A 517 -22.74 -32.05 14.44
CA THR A 517 -22.58 -33.04 13.38
C THR A 517 -22.51 -32.25 12.09
N LEU A 518 -21.44 -32.41 11.30
CA LEU A 518 -21.27 -31.69 10.04
C LEU A 518 -22.57 -31.75 9.25
N MET A 519 -23.19 -30.60 9.02
CA MET A 519 -24.40 -30.54 8.21
C MET A 519 -24.07 -31.03 6.81
N GLY A 520 -24.77 -32.07 6.36
CA GLY A 520 -24.60 -32.58 5.00
C GLY A 520 -25.10 -31.57 3.96
N ASP A 521 -24.50 -31.60 2.76
CA ASP A 521 -24.82 -30.68 1.68
C ASP A 521 -26.32 -30.63 1.35
N ALA A 522 -27.00 -31.78 1.39
CA ALA A 522 -28.44 -31.87 1.12
C ALA A 522 -29.31 -31.12 2.15
N GLU A 523 -28.94 -31.13 3.44
CA GLU A 523 -29.68 -30.40 4.47
C GLU A 523 -29.43 -28.89 4.34
N MET A 524 -28.19 -28.46 4.08
CA MET A 524 -27.92 -27.04 3.83
C MET A 524 -28.71 -26.52 2.61
N VAL A 525 -28.73 -27.27 1.50
CA VAL A 525 -29.54 -26.91 0.32
C VAL A 525 -31.01 -26.78 0.68
N LYS A 526 -31.57 -27.76 1.42
CA LYS A 526 -32.95 -27.73 1.86
C LYS A 526 -33.25 -26.50 2.73
N ARG A 527 -32.35 -26.13 3.65
CA ARG A 527 -32.49 -24.95 4.51
C ARG A 527 -32.49 -23.65 3.72
N ILE A 528 -31.52 -23.49 2.82
CA ILE A 528 -31.41 -22.30 1.96
C ILE A 528 -32.70 -22.09 1.15
N ILE A 529 -33.29 -23.16 0.61
CA ILE A 529 -34.56 -23.10 -0.15
C ILE A 529 -35.74 -22.83 0.78
N LEU A 530 -35.84 -23.54 1.92
CA LEU A 530 -36.93 -23.40 2.88
C LEU A 530 -37.03 -21.98 3.45
N LEU A 531 -35.88 -21.35 3.69
CA LEU A 531 -35.79 -19.98 4.19
C LEU A 531 -36.03 -18.92 3.09
N GLY A 532 -36.23 -19.34 1.84
CA GLY A 532 -36.50 -18.44 0.72
C GLY A 532 -35.25 -17.68 0.22
N HIS A 533 -34.04 -18.10 0.62
CA HIS A 533 -32.80 -17.43 0.22
C HIS A 533 -32.40 -17.73 -1.23
N CYS A 534 -32.84 -18.88 -1.77
CA CYS A 534 -32.64 -19.27 -3.16
C CYS A 534 -33.82 -20.13 -3.66
N LYS A 535 -34.22 -19.97 -4.92
CA LYS A 535 -35.32 -20.74 -5.53
C LYS A 535 -34.86 -22.03 -6.19
N GLU A 536 -33.64 -22.05 -6.71
CA GLU A 536 -33.12 -23.15 -7.53
C GLU A 536 -32.19 -24.06 -6.74
N ALA A 537 -32.47 -25.36 -6.75
CA ALA A 537 -31.64 -26.33 -6.02
C ALA A 537 -30.20 -26.44 -6.55
N SER A 538 -30.01 -26.28 -7.86
CA SER A 538 -28.69 -26.24 -8.50
C SER A 538 -27.85 -25.06 -7.99
N MET A 539 -28.46 -23.88 -7.87
CA MET A 539 -27.81 -22.68 -7.36
C MET A 539 -27.56 -22.77 -5.86
N ALA A 540 -28.54 -23.23 -5.07
CA ALA A 540 -28.36 -23.50 -3.66
C ALA A 540 -27.18 -24.46 -3.40
N LEU A 541 -27.02 -25.50 -4.23
CA LEU A 541 -25.88 -26.41 -4.14
C LEU A 541 -24.54 -25.73 -4.44
N LYS A 542 -24.47 -24.81 -5.42
CA LYS A 542 -23.26 -24.00 -5.68
C LYS A 542 -22.94 -23.10 -4.48
N THR A 543 -23.95 -22.48 -3.87
CA THR A 543 -23.78 -21.69 -2.64
C THR A 543 -23.25 -22.55 -1.50
N VAL A 544 -23.79 -23.76 -1.29
CA VAL A 544 -23.28 -24.70 -0.27
C VAL A 544 -21.82 -25.08 -0.51
N LYS A 545 -21.44 -25.37 -1.76
CA LYS A 545 -20.03 -25.62 -2.12
C LYS A 545 -19.14 -24.42 -1.80
N THR A 546 -19.64 -23.20 -2.01
CA THR A 546 -18.94 -21.96 -1.67
C THR A 546 -18.78 -21.81 -0.15
N ILE A 547 -19.84 -22.00 0.62
CA ILE A 547 -19.83 -22.00 2.09
C ILE A 547 -18.78 -23.00 2.62
N LYS A 548 -18.72 -24.19 2.05
CA LYS A 548 -17.74 -25.20 2.43
C LYS A 548 -16.31 -24.80 2.04
N PHE A 549 -16.11 -24.30 0.83
CA PHE A 549 -14.81 -23.82 0.36
C PHE A 549 -14.25 -22.71 1.25
N LEU A 550 -15.11 -21.79 1.70
CA LEU A 550 -14.73 -20.70 2.62
C LEU A 550 -14.41 -21.20 4.04
N GLY A 551 -14.75 -22.45 4.40
CA GLY A 551 -14.51 -22.98 5.73
C GLY A 551 -15.58 -22.62 6.77
N LEU A 552 -16.74 -22.07 6.35
CA LEU A 552 -17.84 -21.71 7.27
C LEU A 552 -18.44 -22.90 8.02
N HIS A 553 -18.15 -24.13 7.57
CA HIS A 553 -18.61 -25.37 8.21
C HIS A 553 -17.58 -25.97 9.19
N GLU A 554 -16.38 -25.38 9.29
CA GLU A 554 -15.28 -25.93 10.06
C GLU A 554 -15.54 -25.85 11.58
N ASN A 555 -15.06 -26.85 12.32
CA ASN A 555 -15.10 -26.86 13.78
C ASN A 555 -13.91 -26.10 14.39
N LYS A 556 -13.68 -24.87 13.91
CA LYS A 556 -12.62 -23.95 14.35
C LYS A 556 -13.28 -22.72 14.97
N GLU A 557 -12.72 -22.21 16.07
CA GLU A 557 -13.25 -21.02 16.76
C GLU A 557 -13.09 -19.75 15.91
N ILE A 558 -14.10 -18.89 15.98
CA ILE A 558 -14.10 -17.60 15.30
C ILE A 558 -13.13 -16.64 16.01
N PRO A 559 -12.17 -16.00 15.27
CA PRO A 559 -11.19 -15.08 15.86
C PRO A 559 -11.84 -13.94 16.66
N GLY A 560 -11.24 -13.56 17.79
CA GLY A 560 -11.72 -12.52 18.70
C GLY A 560 -12.02 -11.16 18.04
N LYS A 561 -11.30 -10.83 16.96
CA LYS A 561 -11.47 -9.59 16.20
C LYS A 561 -12.79 -9.50 15.40
N CYS A 562 -13.49 -10.61 15.19
CA CYS A 562 -14.74 -10.62 14.43
C CYS A 562 -15.93 -10.32 15.33
N SER A 563 -16.70 -9.27 15.01
CA SER A 563 -17.86 -8.84 15.80
C SER A 563 -19.20 -9.04 15.10
N SER A 564 -19.18 -9.14 13.77
CA SER A 564 -20.35 -9.28 12.89
C SER A 564 -20.22 -10.45 11.92
N ALA A 565 -21.32 -10.84 11.27
CA ALA A 565 -21.29 -11.84 10.20
C ALA A 565 -20.41 -11.37 9.03
N PHE A 566 -20.43 -10.08 8.72
CA PHE A 566 -19.56 -9.45 7.73
C PHE A 566 -18.08 -9.63 8.06
N ASP A 567 -17.67 -9.45 9.32
CA ASP A 567 -16.28 -9.63 9.73
C ASP A 567 -15.82 -11.09 9.57
N VAL A 568 -16.67 -12.04 9.99
CA VAL A 568 -16.42 -13.48 9.86
C VAL A 568 -16.23 -13.86 8.39
N THR A 569 -17.11 -13.36 7.53
CA THR A 569 -17.06 -13.64 6.09
C THR A 569 -15.83 -13.00 5.45
N CYS A 570 -15.51 -11.74 5.76
CA CYS A 570 -14.30 -11.07 5.27
C CYS A 570 -13.03 -11.82 5.68
N PHE A 571 -12.94 -12.26 6.93
CA PHE A 571 -11.81 -13.02 7.46
C PHE A 571 -11.59 -14.31 6.67
N LEU A 572 -12.64 -15.10 6.45
CA LEU A 572 -12.54 -16.36 5.69
C LEU A 572 -12.26 -16.13 4.20
N MET A 573 -12.88 -15.12 3.60
CA MET A 573 -12.67 -14.75 2.21
C MET A 573 -11.24 -14.26 1.95
N GLU A 574 -10.65 -13.49 2.87
CA GLU A 574 -9.25 -13.07 2.80
C GLU A 574 -8.30 -14.27 2.78
N GLU A 575 -8.55 -15.27 3.64
CA GLU A 575 -7.72 -16.47 3.73
C GLU A 575 -7.90 -17.42 2.52
N ARG A 576 -9.14 -17.61 2.06
CA ARG A 576 -9.48 -18.67 1.09
C ARG A 576 -9.50 -18.22 -0.37
N LEU A 577 -9.66 -16.91 -0.62
CA LEU A 577 -9.74 -16.35 -1.98
C LEU A 577 -8.51 -15.48 -2.31
N ALA A 578 -7.37 -15.75 -1.67
CA ALA A 578 -6.09 -15.15 -2.02
C ALA A 578 -5.48 -15.80 -3.29
N TYR A 579 -4.65 -15.03 -3.99
CA TYR A 579 -3.80 -15.56 -5.06
C TYR A 579 -2.63 -16.34 -4.46
N SER A 580 -2.32 -17.50 -5.04
CA SER A 580 -1.04 -18.16 -4.83
C SER A 580 0.06 -17.49 -5.65
N SER A 581 1.33 -17.80 -5.35
CA SER A 581 2.49 -17.16 -5.99
C SER A 581 2.52 -17.27 -7.52
N ASN A 582 1.92 -18.33 -8.08
CA ASN A 582 1.99 -18.69 -9.50
C ASN A 582 0.72 -18.33 -10.26
N GLU A 583 -0.29 -17.76 -9.59
CA GLU A 583 -1.55 -17.39 -10.21
C GLU A 583 -1.54 -15.94 -10.66
N GLN A 584 -2.16 -15.69 -11.81
CA GLN A 584 -2.25 -14.37 -12.41
C GLN A 584 -3.68 -13.84 -12.26
N ASP A 585 -3.79 -12.56 -11.92
CA ASP A 585 -5.01 -11.80 -12.14
C ASP A 585 -5.09 -11.32 -13.60
N MET A 586 -6.20 -10.68 -13.92
CA MET A 586 -6.54 -10.15 -15.22
C MET A 586 -7.38 -8.89 -15.02
N VAL A 587 -7.09 -7.86 -15.80
CA VAL A 587 -7.94 -6.69 -15.95
C VAL A 587 -8.60 -6.73 -17.32
N LEU A 588 -9.91 -6.47 -17.35
CA LEU A 588 -10.67 -6.29 -18.57
C LEU A 588 -11.48 -5.01 -18.45
N LEU A 589 -11.18 -4.05 -19.33
CA LEU A 589 -11.89 -2.79 -19.48
C LEU A 589 -12.38 -2.71 -20.93
N HIS A 590 -13.67 -2.49 -21.10
CA HIS A 590 -14.33 -2.49 -22.41
C HIS A 590 -15.35 -1.36 -22.50
N HIS A 591 -15.25 -0.56 -23.54
CA HIS A 591 -16.24 0.45 -23.89
C HIS A 591 -16.94 0.07 -25.20
N GLU A 592 -18.23 0.34 -25.25
CA GLU A 592 -19.04 0.31 -26.48
C GLU A 592 -19.78 1.64 -26.61
N ILE A 593 -19.52 2.35 -27.70
CA ILE A 593 -20.10 3.66 -27.98
C ILE A 593 -20.83 3.62 -29.32
N GLN A 594 -22.13 3.90 -29.28
CA GLN A 594 -22.94 4.03 -30.48
C GLN A 594 -22.95 5.49 -30.93
N VAL A 595 -22.53 5.75 -32.17
CA VAL A 595 -22.39 7.09 -32.74
C VAL A 595 -23.27 7.21 -33.98
N GLU A 596 -24.13 8.22 -34.00
CA GLU A 596 -24.93 8.59 -35.19
C GLU A 596 -24.24 9.73 -35.93
N TYR A 597 -23.86 9.52 -37.20
CA TYR A 597 -23.27 10.57 -38.02
C TYR A 597 -24.33 11.29 -38.87
N PRO A 598 -24.14 12.59 -39.17
CA PRO A 598 -24.94 13.27 -40.18
C PRO A 598 -24.62 12.68 -41.56
N ASP A 599 -25.65 12.48 -42.38
CA ASP A 599 -25.51 12.08 -43.78
C ASP A 599 -26.37 13.02 -44.64
N ASP A 600 -25.89 13.32 -45.85
CA ASP A 600 -26.52 14.27 -46.78
C ASP A 600 -27.88 13.77 -47.31
N ASP A 601 -28.16 12.47 -47.21
CA ASP A 601 -29.38 11.80 -47.70
C ASP A 601 -30.33 11.35 -46.56
N ASP A 602 -30.27 11.98 -45.38
CA ASP A 602 -31.10 11.69 -44.19
C ASP A 602 -30.95 10.26 -43.59
N ARG A 603 -29.99 9.45 -44.07
CA ARG A 603 -29.83 8.04 -43.68
C ARG A 603 -29.19 7.80 -42.31
N LYS A 604 -28.64 8.84 -41.66
CA LYS A 604 -28.06 8.81 -40.30
C LYS A 604 -27.33 7.49 -39.96
N PRO A 605 -26.22 7.18 -40.66
CA PRO A 605 -25.49 5.95 -40.43
C PRO A 605 -25.02 5.87 -38.98
N THR A 606 -25.12 4.68 -38.41
CA THR A 606 -24.75 4.43 -37.03
C THR A 606 -23.51 3.56 -36.99
N GLU A 607 -22.48 4.01 -36.29
CA GLU A 607 -21.27 3.23 -36.04
C GLU A 607 -21.27 2.77 -34.58
N ILE A 608 -20.83 1.53 -34.33
CA ILE A 608 -20.54 1.02 -32.99
C ILE A 608 -19.02 0.97 -32.84
N HIS A 609 -18.50 1.86 -31.99
CA HIS A 609 -17.09 1.97 -31.68
C HIS A 609 -16.83 1.17 -30.41
N ARG A 610 -15.82 0.29 -30.44
CA ARG A 610 -15.42 -0.50 -29.28
C ARG A 610 -13.95 -0.26 -28.96
N ALA A 611 -13.63 -0.21 -27.67
CA ALA A 611 -12.26 -0.14 -27.21
C ALA A 611 -12.08 -1.11 -26.03
N THR A 612 -11.11 -2.01 -26.15
CA THR A 612 -10.90 -3.09 -25.17
C THR A 612 -9.45 -3.11 -24.70
N LEU A 613 -9.25 -3.00 -23.39
CA LEU A 613 -8.00 -3.31 -22.71
C LEU A 613 -8.16 -4.64 -21.97
N LEU A 614 -7.33 -5.63 -22.34
CA LEU A 614 -7.23 -6.91 -21.66
C LEU A 614 -5.77 -7.12 -21.26
N GLU A 615 -5.50 -7.13 -19.96
CA GLU A 615 -4.16 -7.26 -19.40
C GLU A 615 -4.12 -8.39 -18.37
N PHE A 616 -3.00 -9.10 -18.29
CA PHE A 616 -2.78 -10.18 -17.33
C PHE A 616 -1.60 -9.85 -16.41
N GLY A 617 -1.66 -10.32 -15.17
CA GLY A 617 -0.53 -10.19 -14.24
C GLY A 617 0.74 -10.83 -14.81
N ARG A 618 1.90 -10.24 -14.52
CA ARG A 618 3.19 -10.63 -15.11
C ARG A 618 4.15 -11.09 -14.02
N MET A 619 5.04 -12.03 -14.37
CA MET A 619 6.16 -12.40 -13.52
C MET A 619 7.39 -11.59 -13.96
N GLU A 620 7.85 -10.67 -13.11
CA GLU A 620 9.00 -9.80 -13.37
C GLU A 620 10.06 -10.01 -12.29
N ASN A 621 11.28 -10.40 -12.68
CA ASN A 621 12.39 -10.67 -11.77
C ASN A 621 12.05 -11.63 -10.61
N GLY A 622 11.21 -12.64 -10.88
CA GLY A 622 10.75 -13.60 -9.87
C GLY A 622 9.65 -13.09 -8.94
N ARG A 623 9.14 -11.86 -9.14
CA ARG A 623 8.00 -11.28 -8.42
C ARG A 623 6.76 -11.31 -9.28
N ASN A 624 5.61 -11.62 -8.68
CA ASN A 624 4.32 -11.54 -9.34
C ASN A 624 3.78 -10.11 -9.24
N VAL A 625 3.63 -9.44 -10.38
CA VAL A 625 3.06 -8.11 -10.48
C VAL A 625 1.66 -8.25 -11.08
N THR A 626 0.65 -7.95 -10.28
CA THR A 626 -0.75 -8.08 -10.70
C THR A 626 -1.09 -7.08 -11.81
N SER A 627 -1.95 -7.48 -12.75
CA SER A 627 -2.52 -6.60 -13.78
C SER A 627 -3.16 -5.37 -13.15
N MET A 628 -3.88 -5.53 -12.02
CA MET A 628 -4.48 -4.41 -11.30
C MET A 628 -3.43 -3.38 -10.84
N ALA A 629 -2.30 -3.86 -10.30
CA ALA A 629 -1.21 -2.98 -9.88
C ALA A 629 -0.58 -2.23 -11.06
N LEU A 630 -0.40 -2.89 -12.21
CA LEU A 630 0.10 -2.26 -13.43
C LEU A 630 -0.87 -1.19 -13.94
N THR A 631 -2.15 -1.55 -14.11
CA THR A 631 -3.16 -0.64 -14.70
C THR A 631 -3.58 0.49 -13.78
N VAL A 632 -3.16 0.50 -12.51
CA VAL A 632 -3.36 1.64 -11.59
C VAL A 632 -2.06 2.41 -11.39
N GLY A 633 -0.95 1.73 -11.10
CA GLY A 633 0.32 2.37 -10.80
C GLY A 633 0.94 3.08 -12.01
N ILE A 634 0.85 2.48 -13.20
CA ILE A 634 1.45 3.06 -14.41
C ILE A 634 0.74 4.35 -14.85
N PRO A 635 -0.60 4.43 -14.98
CA PRO A 635 -1.28 5.70 -15.25
C PRO A 635 -0.97 6.78 -14.22
N ALA A 636 -0.91 6.42 -12.93
CA ALA A 636 -0.59 7.37 -11.87
C ALA A 636 0.85 7.93 -12.00
N GLY A 637 1.82 7.06 -12.30
CA GLY A 637 3.19 7.44 -12.62
C GLY A 637 3.27 8.31 -13.88
N ILE A 638 2.50 8.01 -14.92
CA ILE A 638 2.40 8.82 -16.14
C ILE A 638 1.87 10.22 -15.81
N GLY A 639 0.81 10.34 -15.01
CA GLY A 639 0.30 11.64 -14.56
C GLY A 639 1.36 12.46 -13.84
N ALA A 640 2.16 11.82 -12.97
CA ALA A 640 3.24 12.49 -12.27
C ALA A 640 4.36 12.93 -13.23
N LEU A 641 4.71 12.10 -14.22
CA LEU A 641 5.69 12.42 -15.25
C LEU A 641 5.24 13.61 -16.11
N LEU A 642 3.97 13.63 -16.54
CA LEU A 642 3.42 14.73 -17.36
C LEU A 642 3.44 16.07 -16.63
N LEU A 643 3.13 16.08 -15.32
CA LEU A 643 3.23 17.29 -14.49
C LEU A 643 4.68 17.69 -14.26
N PHE A 644 5.57 16.74 -13.98
CA PHE A 644 7.00 16.99 -13.79
C PHE A 644 7.61 17.66 -15.04
N GLN A 645 7.24 17.17 -16.22
CA GLN A 645 7.70 17.71 -17.51
C GLN A 645 6.91 18.93 -17.99
N LYS A 646 5.98 19.45 -17.17
CA LYS A 646 5.16 20.62 -17.48
C LYS A 646 4.37 20.47 -18.79
N LYS A 647 3.94 19.25 -19.13
CA LYS A 647 3.08 18.98 -20.30
C LYS A 647 1.62 19.34 -20.06
N ILE A 648 1.22 19.37 -18.80
CA ILE A 648 -0.11 19.82 -18.37
C ILE A 648 0.04 21.24 -17.81
N HIS A 649 -0.65 22.20 -18.41
CA HIS A 649 -0.56 23.61 -18.02
C HIS A 649 -1.74 24.07 -17.16
N ARG A 650 -2.83 23.31 -17.18
CA ARG A 650 -4.06 23.63 -16.44
C ARG A 650 -3.84 23.49 -14.94
N THR A 651 -4.23 24.50 -14.18
CA THR A 651 -4.22 24.52 -12.72
C THR A 651 -5.61 24.25 -12.15
N GLY A 652 -5.67 23.95 -10.85
CA GLY A 652 -6.91 23.54 -10.18
C GLY A 652 -7.03 22.04 -10.01
N VAL A 653 -8.24 21.60 -9.70
CA VAL A 653 -8.56 20.17 -9.52
C VAL A 653 -9.10 19.64 -10.84
N ILE A 654 -8.33 18.75 -11.47
CA ILE A 654 -8.61 18.23 -12.80
C ILE A 654 -8.66 16.70 -12.82
N ARG A 655 -9.14 16.16 -13.93
CA ARG A 655 -9.29 14.74 -14.26
C ARG A 655 -8.67 14.50 -15.63
N PRO A 656 -8.37 13.26 -16.06
CA PRO A 656 -7.82 12.99 -17.39
C PRO A 656 -8.88 13.03 -18.50
N LEU A 657 -9.64 14.12 -18.56
CA LEU A 657 -10.74 14.32 -19.51
C LEU A 657 -10.33 15.16 -20.72
N GLN A 658 -9.26 15.95 -20.58
CA GLN A 658 -8.80 16.84 -21.64
C GLN A 658 -7.73 16.17 -22.51
N PRO A 659 -7.68 16.48 -23.82
CA PRO A 659 -6.68 15.92 -24.74
C PRO A 659 -5.24 16.13 -24.28
N GLU A 660 -4.96 17.29 -23.64
CA GLU A 660 -3.65 17.62 -23.06
C GLU A 660 -3.17 16.58 -22.02
N VAL A 661 -4.08 15.82 -21.41
CA VAL A 661 -3.78 14.74 -20.47
C VAL A 661 -3.90 13.38 -21.15
N TYR A 662 -5.06 13.07 -21.74
CA TYR A 662 -5.34 11.70 -22.17
C TYR A 662 -4.56 11.27 -23.41
N GLU A 663 -4.25 12.18 -24.35
CA GLU A 663 -3.51 11.82 -25.57
C GLU A 663 -2.09 11.34 -25.23
N PRO A 664 -1.24 12.14 -24.55
CA PRO A 664 0.10 11.69 -24.20
C PRO A 664 0.08 10.53 -23.21
N ALA A 665 -0.92 10.44 -22.33
CA ALA A 665 -1.02 9.34 -21.39
C ALA A 665 -1.32 7.99 -22.09
N LEU A 666 -2.27 7.96 -23.03
CA LEU A 666 -2.57 6.76 -23.81
C LEU A 666 -1.39 6.35 -24.70
N ASP A 667 -0.69 7.30 -25.32
CA ASP A 667 0.51 7.02 -26.12
C ASP A 667 1.60 6.34 -25.26
N ILE A 668 1.83 6.82 -24.05
CA ILE A 668 2.81 6.23 -23.12
C ILE A 668 2.34 4.86 -22.62
N LEU A 669 1.04 4.69 -22.32
CA LEU A 669 0.48 3.39 -21.92
C LEU A 669 0.67 2.31 -23.00
N GLU A 670 0.35 2.63 -24.25
CA GLU A 670 0.53 1.71 -25.37
C GLU A 670 2.01 1.37 -25.57
N SER A 671 2.89 2.38 -25.46
CA SER A 671 4.34 2.22 -25.58
C SER A 671 4.94 1.38 -24.44
N TYR A 672 4.39 1.51 -23.23
CA TYR A 672 4.73 0.65 -22.08
C TYR A 672 4.30 -0.81 -22.33
N GLY A 673 3.26 -1.01 -23.13
CA GLY A 673 2.74 -2.32 -23.53
C GLY A 673 1.37 -2.66 -22.95
N LEU A 674 0.65 -1.67 -22.41
CA LEU A 674 -0.77 -1.77 -22.05
C LEU A 674 -1.60 -1.38 -23.28
N LYS A 675 -1.95 -2.37 -24.10
CA LYS A 675 -2.56 -2.14 -25.42
C LYS A 675 -4.07 -2.05 -25.34
N VAL A 676 -4.62 -1.01 -25.97
CA VAL A 676 -6.06 -0.86 -26.21
C VAL A 676 -6.35 -1.29 -27.64
N VAL A 677 -7.24 -2.27 -27.82
CA VAL A 677 -7.72 -2.72 -29.14
C VAL A 677 -8.99 -1.97 -29.48
N GLU A 678 -8.97 -1.20 -30.57
CA GLU A 678 -10.10 -0.43 -31.07
C GLU A 678 -10.71 -1.08 -32.31
N THR A 679 -12.04 -1.20 -32.36
CA THR A 679 -12.78 -1.71 -33.52
C THR A 679 -13.99 -0.83 -33.82
N VAL A 680 -14.37 -0.74 -35.10
CA VAL A 680 -15.55 0.01 -35.54
C VAL A 680 -16.41 -0.90 -36.41
N GLU A 681 -17.68 -1.02 -36.05
CA GLU A 681 -18.70 -1.75 -36.80
C GLU A 681 -19.70 -0.75 -37.38
N ILE A 682 -20.00 -0.85 -38.68
CA ILE A 682 -20.97 0.02 -39.36
C ILE A 682 -22.32 -0.71 -39.40
N SER A 683 -23.35 -0.09 -38.83
CA SER A 683 -24.72 -0.60 -38.79
C SER A 683 -25.61 -0.02 -39.88
#